data_AF-A0AAJ7IUP5-F1
#
_entry.id   AF-A0AAJ7IUP5-F1
#
_cell.length_a   1.000
_cell.length_b   1.000
_cell.length_c   1.000
_cell.angle_alpha   90.00
_cell.angle_beta   90.00
_cell.angle_gamma   90.00
#
_symmetry.space_group_name_H-M   'P 1'
#
loop_
_entity.id
_entity.type
_entity.pdbx_description
1 polymer ?
#
loop_
_entity_poly.entity_id
_entity_poly.type
_entity_poly.pdbx_seq_one_letter_code
_entity_poly.pdbx_strand_id
1 'polypeptide(L)'
;MVHNKIHISKIEKLHYLRSCLKDEAATVTQSLETTEDKYAIAWDLLIERFWELEEIPETKFMSSSEAEVEQHFLDNVYRNETGRYVVRLPFNDKRDKLGITYNIARRQFFALERRFAKHPEIKLPYVNSMKEYIDLRHMSKVRNPDTRDNYMPHHAVVKLDSTTTQYRPVFNASVTPEDEEDEYGQIGDQNKSERVTFNQTLMTGPTIQNDIFEILIRFRIHQFALIADIEKMYRQVLVHEDDRKYQQIFWREDPNEPLEVYQLNTLTFGTSCAPFLAIRTLHKLADDEKHNYPTAADVVKRDFYVDDLLTGSDTLENAGRLRDELNSLLKSGGFNLRKWASNDNRLIEPLSNDLANVHLFSDPEKAVKTLGIKWNSQLDELSYSLKAELSAQEKTTKRTILSNIAQLFDPIGLLGPIIVKAKLIMQALWKAKVDWDETLPLNIHTAWLDYKKQLPLLSNISFERCIVIPESVNRQLHGFCDASEVAYGACIYIRSTDKHGKCLTRLICSKSKVAPLNSKITIPRLELCAAVLLAKLYKTVSRVLPINFDNVYFWSDSTITLNWINTQPHILKTFVANRVSQIRTITNESQWYHVPTRDNPADAVSRGQSVSEFIDNFTWRNGSDWLNHPQDNWPIVPIQKLPLLEVRKITVLKTTLIDNSLLSRFSSITRLIRFIAHCLRFAMNCSAKPKRLGHLSENEIQEAKIRVIKFIQNQAFAKEIHDLIKIQKVDNKSPLKTLNPFFDHNGILRVGGRIVNSHLAYDSKHPILLPKKSHVTDLIIKHEHEISLHAGVQNTQYQ
;
A
#
# COMPACT_ATOMS: atom_id res chain seq x y z
N MET A 1 14.17 -28.07 6.87
CA MET A 1 14.54 -27.58 5.52
C MET A 1 15.92 -28.03 5.10
N VAL A 2 16.06 -28.43 3.83
CA VAL A 2 17.33 -28.84 3.17
C VAL A 2 18.46 -27.81 3.28
N HIS A 3 18.15 -26.56 3.60
CA HIS A 3 19.12 -25.45 3.68
C HIS A 3 20.13 -25.56 4.82
N ASN A 4 19.79 -26.29 5.88
CA ASN A 4 20.67 -26.50 7.04
C ASN A 4 21.54 -27.76 6.93
N LYS A 5 21.39 -28.54 5.86
CA LYS A 5 22.26 -29.67 5.60
C LYS A 5 23.52 -29.16 4.91
N ILE A 6 24.62 -29.08 5.65
CA ILE A 6 25.95 -28.61 5.19
C ILE A 6 26.46 -29.50 4.04
N HIS A 7 25.98 -30.74 3.95
CA HIS A 7 26.31 -31.72 2.91
C HIS A 7 25.48 -31.58 1.62
N ILE A 8 24.63 -30.56 1.50
CA ILE A 8 23.74 -30.38 0.37
C ILE A 8 24.08 -29.07 -0.36
N SER A 9 24.36 -29.17 -1.67
CA SER A 9 24.77 -28.08 -2.55
C SER A 9 23.70 -26.99 -2.66
N LYS A 10 24.09 -25.76 -3.05
CA LYS A 10 23.12 -24.66 -3.26
C LYS A 10 22.09 -25.01 -4.36
N ILE A 11 22.47 -25.87 -5.31
CA ILE A 11 21.59 -26.45 -6.33
C ILE A 11 20.50 -27.34 -5.71
N GLU A 12 20.87 -28.25 -4.82
CA GLU A 12 19.92 -29.12 -4.13
C GLU A 12 19.04 -28.33 -3.14
N LYS A 13 19.57 -27.25 -2.56
CA LYS A 13 18.78 -26.26 -1.80
C LYS A 13 17.73 -25.59 -2.67
N LEU A 14 18.10 -25.09 -3.85
CA LEU A 14 17.15 -24.50 -4.81
C LEU A 14 16.06 -25.50 -5.25
N HIS A 15 16.42 -26.77 -5.46
CA HIS A 15 15.45 -27.83 -5.73
C HIS A 15 14.45 -28.03 -4.58
N TYR A 16 14.93 -28.05 -3.34
CA TYR A 16 14.04 -28.18 -2.19
C TYR A 16 13.16 -26.93 -2.00
N LEU A 17 13.73 -25.72 -2.14
CA LEU A 17 12.97 -24.47 -2.10
C LEU A 17 11.80 -24.52 -3.09
N ARG A 18 12.06 -24.88 -4.35
CA ARG A 18 11.01 -25.06 -5.37
C ARG A 18 9.99 -26.13 -5.02
N SER A 19 10.39 -27.21 -4.36
CA SER A 19 9.46 -28.26 -3.92
C SER A 19 8.55 -27.82 -2.77
N CYS A 20 8.97 -26.82 -2.00
CA CYS A 20 8.20 -26.25 -0.89
C CYS A 20 7.28 -25.11 -1.34
N LEU A 21 7.65 -24.38 -2.38
CA LEU A 21 6.86 -23.28 -2.93
C LEU A 21 5.62 -23.81 -3.66
N LYS A 22 4.52 -23.06 -3.55
CA LYS A 22 3.26 -23.35 -4.23
C LYS A 22 2.75 -22.13 -4.98
N ASP A 23 1.95 -22.41 -6.00
CA ASP A 23 1.18 -21.42 -6.76
C ASP A 23 2.10 -20.31 -7.29
N GLU A 24 1.71 -19.05 -7.20
CA GLU A 24 2.52 -17.89 -7.59
C GLU A 24 3.96 -17.89 -7.02
N ALA A 25 4.16 -18.41 -5.80
CA ALA A 25 5.49 -18.48 -5.18
C ALA A 25 6.42 -19.42 -5.95
N ALA A 26 5.85 -20.52 -6.45
CA ALA A 26 6.55 -21.45 -7.32
C ALA A 26 6.83 -20.81 -8.67
N THR A 27 5.87 -20.06 -9.24
CA THR A 27 6.00 -19.39 -10.54
C THR A 27 7.15 -18.39 -10.57
N VAL A 28 7.30 -17.60 -9.51
CA VAL A 28 8.35 -16.56 -9.36
C VAL A 28 9.76 -17.16 -9.38
N THR A 29 9.92 -18.38 -8.88
CA THR A 29 11.23 -19.05 -8.79
C THR A 29 11.44 -20.13 -9.84
N GLN A 30 10.42 -20.43 -10.65
CA GLN A 30 10.41 -21.54 -11.62
C GLN A 30 11.19 -21.24 -12.90
N SER A 31 11.25 -19.98 -13.33
CA SER A 31 11.96 -19.54 -14.53
C SER A 31 13.49 -19.45 -14.37
N LEU A 32 13.97 -19.54 -13.12
CA LEU A 32 15.39 -19.49 -12.81
C LEU A 32 16.09 -20.80 -13.18
N GLU A 33 17.35 -20.75 -13.55
CA GLU A 33 18.12 -21.98 -13.77
C GLU A 33 18.45 -22.66 -12.45
N THR A 34 18.56 -23.99 -12.44
CA THR A 34 18.99 -24.73 -11.24
C THR A 34 20.51 -24.68 -11.11
N THR A 35 21.04 -23.50 -10.79
CA THR A 35 22.46 -23.26 -10.53
C THR A 35 22.67 -22.68 -9.14
N GLU A 36 23.89 -22.77 -8.60
CA GLU A 36 24.17 -22.37 -7.21
C GLU A 36 23.88 -20.89 -6.94
N ASP A 37 24.09 -20.03 -7.93
CA ASP A 37 23.95 -18.57 -7.79
C ASP A 37 22.48 -18.11 -7.85
N LYS A 38 21.63 -18.87 -8.54
CA LYS A 38 20.20 -18.54 -8.71
C LYS A 38 19.37 -18.80 -7.46
N TYR A 39 19.91 -19.54 -6.49
CA TYR A 39 19.25 -19.70 -5.19
C TYR A 39 19.07 -18.35 -4.47
N ALA A 40 20.06 -17.46 -4.52
CA ALA A 40 19.95 -16.14 -3.91
C ALA A 40 18.90 -15.26 -4.61
N ILE A 41 18.88 -15.27 -5.94
CA ILE A 41 17.92 -14.50 -6.74
C ILE A 41 16.49 -15.02 -6.52
N ALA A 42 16.28 -16.34 -6.52
CA ALA A 42 14.98 -16.95 -6.21
C ALA A 42 14.47 -16.49 -4.84
N TRP A 43 15.39 -16.39 -3.89
CA TRP A 43 15.10 -15.97 -2.54
C TRP A 43 14.73 -14.49 -2.45
N ASP A 44 15.46 -13.62 -3.12
CA ASP A 44 15.19 -12.17 -3.18
C ASP A 44 13.82 -11.86 -3.82
N LEU A 45 13.45 -12.59 -4.87
CA LEU A 45 12.13 -12.44 -5.49
C LEU A 45 10.98 -12.89 -4.57
N LEU A 46 11.19 -13.93 -3.75
CA LEU A 46 10.20 -14.35 -2.75
C LEU A 46 10.04 -13.31 -1.62
N ILE A 47 11.13 -12.62 -1.28
CA ILE A 47 11.11 -11.52 -0.32
C ILE A 47 10.28 -10.38 -0.87
N GLU A 48 10.63 -9.91 -2.06
CA GLU A 48 9.92 -8.83 -2.74
C GLU A 48 8.41 -9.12 -2.78
N ARG A 49 8.04 -10.33 -3.22
CA ARG A 49 6.64 -10.78 -3.22
C ARG A 49 5.97 -10.75 -1.85
N PHE A 50 6.65 -11.20 -0.79
CA PHE A 50 6.08 -11.19 0.57
C PHE A 50 5.73 -9.77 1.05
N TRP A 51 6.46 -8.75 0.58
CA TRP A 51 6.15 -7.35 0.85
C TRP A 51 5.13 -6.77 -0.14
N GLU A 52 5.17 -7.17 -1.41
CA GLU A 52 4.19 -6.77 -2.42
C GLU A 52 2.77 -7.26 -2.14
N LEU A 53 2.59 -8.44 -1.50
CA LEU A 53 1.28 -8.95 -1.12
C LEU A 53 0.48 -8.00 -0.20
N GLU A 54 1.13 -7.01 0.41
CA GLU A 54 0.47 -5.96 1.21
C GLU A 54 0.18 -4.67 0.48
N GLU A 55 0.75 -4.48 -0.72
CA GLU A 55 0.35 -3.39 -1.56
C GLU A 55 -1.08 -3.62 -2.07
N ILE A 56 -1.81 -2.53 -2.18
CA ILE A 56 -3.15 -2.58 -2.75
C ILE A 56 -2.95 -2.57 -4.27
N PRO A 57 -3.59 -3.49 -5.03
CA PRO A 57 -3.42 -3.55 -6.47
C PRO A 57 -3.63 -2.18 -7.11
N GLU A 58 -2.57 -1.61 -7.71
CA GLU A 58 -2.65 -0.35 -8.44
C GLU A 58 -2.92 -0.62 -9.92
N THR A 59 -3.69 0.26 -10.55
CA THR A 59 -4.01 0.16 -11.98
C THR A 59 -2.75 0.52 -12.77
N LYS A 60 -2.09 -0.47 -13.36
CA LYS A 60 -0.92 -0.23 -14.22
C LYS A 60 -1.38 0.23 -15.60
N PHE A 61 -0.76 1.29 -16.11
CA PHE A 61 -0.93 1.71 -17.50
C PHE A 61 -0.12 0.80 -18.41
N MET A 62 -0.71 0.42 -19.53
CA MET A 62 -0.05 -0.40 -20.54
C MET A 62 1.09 0.39 -21.19
N SER A 63 2.29 -0.20 -21.20
CA SER A 63 3.45 0.34 -21.92
C SER A 63 3.32 0.11 -23.43
N SER A 64 4.09 0.85 -24.23
CA SER A 64 4.08 0.68 -25.69
C SER A 64 4.45 -0.74 -26.12
N SER A 65 5.45 -1.35 -25.47
CA SER A 65 5.86 -2.73 -25.75
C SER A 65 4.77 -3.74 -25.39
N GLU A 66 4.02 -3.54 -24.31
CA GLU A 66 2.88 -4.40 -23.96
C GLU A 66 1.73 -4.27 -24.97
N ALA A 67 1.49 -3.06 -25.48
CA ALA A 67 0.49 -2.82 -26.53
C ALA A 67 0.87 -3.51 -27.85
N GLU A 68 2.17 -3.51 -28.22
CA GLU A 68 2.68 -4.25 -29.38
C GLU A 68 2.44 -5.77 -29.24
N VAL A 69 2.60 -6.35 -28.04
CA VAL A 69 2.32 -7.77 -27.80
C VAL A 69 0.84 -8.09 -27.90
N GLU A 70 -0.04 -7.23 -27.39
CA GLU A 70 -1.50 -7.39 -27.55
C GLU A 70 -1.89 -7.34 -29.03
N GLN A 71 -1.35 -6.40 -29.80
CA GLN A 71 -1.62 -6.31 -31.24
C GLN A 71 -1.08 -7.54 -31.98
N HIS A 72 0.16 -7.96 -31.69
CA HIS A 72 0.73 -9.19 -32.25
C HIS A 72 -0.14 -10.41 -31.96
N PHE A 73 -0.69 -10.53 -30.74
CA PHE A 73 -1.61 -11.62 -30.42
C PHE A 73 -2.86 -11.57 -31.29
N LEU A 74 -3.51 -10.42 -31.40
CA LEU A 74 -4.75 -10.25 -32.18
C LEU A 74 -4.55 -10.56 -33.67
N ASP A 75 -3.42 -10.14 -34.25
CA ASP A 75 -3.14 -10.31 -35.67
C ASP A 75 -2.83 -11.77 -36.05
N ASN A 76 -2.38 -12.57 -35.08
CA ASN A 76 -1.80 -13.88 -35.35
C ASN A 76 -2.54 -15.06 -34.72
N VAL A 77 -3.49 -14.81 -33.80
CA VAL A 77 -4.26 -15.87 -33.15
C VAL A 77 -5.38 -16.36 -34.06
N TYR A 78 -5.55 -17.68 -34.14
CA TYR A 78 -6.72 -18.27 -34.78
C TYR A 78 -7.14 -19.56 -34.08
N ARG A 79 -8.40 -19.95 -34.28
CA ARG A 79 -8.98 -21.19 -33.76
C ARG A 79 -8.99 -22.24 -34.87
N ASN A 80 -8.46 -23.43 -34.59
CA ASN A 80 -8.42 -24.52 -35.56
C ASN A 80 -9.74 -25.32 -35.59
N GLU A 81 -9.81 -26.30 -36.49
CA GLU A 81 -11.00 -27.17 -36.67
C GLU A 81 -11.37 -27.99 -35.42
N THR A 82 -10.39 -28.28 -34.56
CA THR A 82 -10.62 -28.98 -33.28
C THR A 82 -11.13 -28.05 -32.16
N GLY A 83 -11.29 -26.76 -32.46
CA GLY A 83 -11.69 -25.74 -31.49
C GLY A 83 -10.54 -25.16 -30.67
N ARG A 84 -9.31 -25.68 -30.80
CA ARG A 84 -8.13 -25.22 -30.06
C ARG A 84 -7.51 -23.98 -30.72
N TYR A 85 -6.97 -23.09 -29.91
CA TYR A 85 -6.30 -21.88 -30.41
C TYR A 85 -4.84 -22.15 -30.73
N VAL A 86 -4.38 -21.52 -31.82
CA VAL A 86 -3.00 -21.50 -32.27
C VAL A 86 -2.47 -20.08 -32.13
N VAL A 87 -1.33 -19.90 -31.48
CA VAL A 87 -0.67 -18.61 -31.25
C VAL A 87 0.73 -18.58 -31.87
N ARG A 88 1.20 -17.38 -32.20
CA ARG A 88 2.60 -17.10 -32.58
C ARG A 88 3.37 -16.59 -31.37
N LEU A 89 4.68 -16.83 -31.32
CA LEU A 89 5.54 -16.32 -30.26
C LEU A 89 5.94 -14.86 -30.56
N PRO A 90 5.71 -13.90 -29.64
CA PRO A 90 6.02 -12.50 -29.86
C PRO A 90 7.53 -12.27 -29.71
N PHE A 91 8.25 -12.24 -30.82
CA PHE A 91 9.69 -11.98 -30.83
C PHE A 91 10.00 -10.47 -30.84
N ASN A 92 11.07 -10.08 -30.14
CA ASN A 92 11.63 -8.73 -30.20
C ASN A 92 12.78 -8.62 -31.22
N ASP A 93 13.42 -7.45 -31.26
CA ASP A 93 14.57 -7.10 -32.10
C ASP A 93 15.82 -7.98 -31.87
N LYS A 94 15.86 -8.77 -30.80
CA LYS A 94 16.98 -9.65 -30.45
C LYS A 94 16.81 -11.08 -30.96
N ARG A 95 15.74 -11.39 -31.70
CA ARG A 95 15.51 -12.73 -32.27
C ARG A 95 16.72 -13.25 -33.03
N ASP A 96 17.35 -12.41 -33.86
CA ASP A 96 18.50 -12.79 -34.68
C ASP A 96 19.79 -12.98 -33.86
N LYS A 97 19.76 -12.59 -32.58
CA LYS A 97 20.85 -12.75 -31.61
C LYS A 97 20.68 -13.98 -30.72
N LEU A 98 19.69 -14.83 -30.99
CA LEU A 98 19.49 -16.07 -30.25
C LEU A 98 20.74 -16.95 -30.36
N GLY A 99 21.34 -17.28 -29.22
CA GLY A 99 22.54 -18.12 -29.21
C GLY A 99 22.23 -19.60 -29.44
N ILE A 100 23.25 -20.37 -29.82
CA ILE A 100 23.15 -21.81 -30.08
C ILE A 100 23.13 -22.59 -28.75
N THR A 101 22.11 -23.44 -28.59
CA THR A 101 21.86 -24.19 -27.35
C THR A 101 21.96 -25.71 -27.52
N TYR A 102 22.29 -26.20 -28.72
CA TYR A 102 22.38 -27.63 -29.06
C TYR A 102 23.29 -28.43 -28.09
N ASN A 103 24.55 -28.00 -27.95
CA ASN A 103 25.55 -28.71 -27.16
C ASN A 103 25.22 -28.70 -25.67
N ILE A 104 24.79 -27.56 -25.11
CA ILE A 104 24.44 -27.46 -23.69
C ILE A 104 23.22 -28.32 -23.35
N ALA A 105 22.18 -28.30 -24.20
CA ALA A 105 20.99 -29.12 -24.00
C ALA A 105 21.32 -30.61 -24.05
N ARG A 106 22.17 -31.02 -25.00
CA ARG A 106 22.64 -32.41 -25.12
C ARG A 106 23.47 -32.84 -23.90
N ARG A 107 24.41 -32.01 -23.43
CA ARG A 107 25.20 -32.28 -22.22
C ARG A 107 24.31 -32.43 -20.98
N GLN A 108 23.30 -31.58 -20.84
CA GLN A 108 22.34 -31.64 -19.73
C GLN A 108 21.42 -32.87 -19.81
N PHE A 109 21.02 -33.29 -21.01
CA PHE A 109 20.26 -34.52 -21.19
C PHE A 109 21.05 -35.75 -20.71
N PHE A 110 22.33 -35.90 -21.08
CA PHE A 110 23.16 -36.99 -20.57
C PHE A 110 23.37 -36.93 -19.04
N ALA A 111 23.39 -35.72 -18.47
CA ALA A 111 23.41 -35.57 -17.02
C ALA A 111 22.09 -36.04 -16.38
N LEU A 112 20.95 -35.77 -17.01
CA LEU A 112 19.65 -36.28 -16.61
C LEU A 112 19.59 -37.82 -16.66
N GLU A 113 20.12 -38.44 -17.70
CA GLU A 113 20.21 -39.92 -17.78
C GLU A 113 21.07 -40.51 -16.66
N ARG A 114 22.24 -39.92 -16.38
CA ARG A 114 23.07 -40.32 -15.23
C ARG A 114 22.30 -40.18 -13.91
N ARG A 115 21.47 -39.14 -13.78
CA ARG A 115 20.61 -38.95 -12.60
C ARG A 115 19.56 -40.05 -12.50
N PHE A 116 18.93 -40.45 -13.60
CA PHE A 116 17.99 -41.59 -13.60
C PHE A 116 18.65 -42.91 -13.22
N ALA A 117 19.90 -43.13 -13.65
CA ALA A 117 20.66 -44.32 -13.24
C ALA A 117 20.97 -44.33 -11.74
N LYS A 118 21.26 -43.15 -11.15
CA LYS A 118 21.50 -42.99 -9.71
C LYS A 118 20.23 -43.01 -8.87
N HIS A 119 19.10 -42.57 -9.44
CA HIS A 119 17.80 -42.43 -8.78
C HIS A 119 16.67 -43.06 -9.63
N PRO A 120 16.57 -44.40 -9.66
CA PRO A 120 15.61 -45.12 -10.50
C PRO A 120 14.14 -44.76 -10.21
N GLU A 121 13.83 -44.34 -9.00
CA GLU A 121 12.49 -43.92 -8.55
C GLU A 121 11.92 -42.73 -9.34
N ILE A 122 12.80 -41.90 -9.91
CA ILE A 122 12.42 -40.72 -10.70
C ILE A 122 12.15 -41.10 -12.17
N LYS A 123 12.81 -42.15 -12.67
CA LYS A 123 12.83 -42.49 -14.10
C LYS A 123 11.43 -42.80 -14.62
N LEU A 124 10.74 -43.75 -13.98
CA LEU A 124 9.44 -44.23 -14.47
C LEU A 124 8.37 -43.12 -14.51
N PRO A 125 8.15 -42.32 -13.43
CA PRO A 125 7.23 -41.19 -13.48
C PRO A 125 7.58 -40.15 -14.56
N TYR A 126 8.87 -39.91 -14.79
CA TYR A 126 9.32 -38.97 -15.81
C TYR A 126 9.06 -39.48 -17.23
N VAL A 127 9.40 -40.74 -17.51
CA VAL A 127 9.13 -41.40 -18.80
C VAL A 127 7.63 -41.40 -19.10
N ASN A 128 6.79 -41.73 -18.11
CA ASN A 128 5.33 -41.68 -18.27
C ASN A 128 4.83 -40.27 -18.62
N SER A 129 5.44 -39.24 -18.00
CA SER A 129 5.11 -37.85 -18.35
C SER A 129 5.51 -37.52 -19.78
N MET A 130 6.69 -37.93 -20.24
CA MET A 130 7.13 -37.71 -21.63
C MET A 130 6.25 -38.48 -22.62
N LYS A 131 5.88 -39.73 -22.32
CA LYS A 131 4.92 -40.51 -23.13
C LYS A 131 3.58 -39.77 -23.26
N GLU A 132 3.06 -39.23 -22.17
CA GLU A 132 1.82 -38.43 -22.21
C GLU A 132 1.95 -37.21 -23.14
N TYR A 133 3.12 -36.57 -23.23
CA TYR A 133 3.35 -35.48 -24.20
C TYR A 133 3.30 -35.97 -25.65
N ILE A 134 3.81 -37.17 -25.95
CA ILE A 134 3.78 -37.77 -27.29
C ILE A 134 2.34 -38.21 -27.63
N ASP A 135 1.70 -38.95 -26.73
CA ASP A 135 0.38 -39.55 -26.93
C ASP A 135 -0.70 -38.48 -27.15
N LEU A 136 -0.64 -37.39 -26.39
CA LEU A 136 -1.54 -36.25 -26.55
C LEU A 136 -1.14 -35.32 -27.72
N ARG A 137 -0.11 -35.68 -28.49
CA ARG A 137 0.48 -34.87 -29.58
C ARG A 137 0.90 -33.46 -29.14
N HIS A 138 1.22 -33.29 -27.85
CA HIS A 138 1.77 -32.06 -27.31
C HIS A 138 3.24 -31.87 -27.67
N MET A 139 3.90 -32.94 -28.13
CA MET A 139 5.19 -32.87 -28.82
C MET A 139 5.25 -33.85 -29.98
N SER A 140 6.17 -33.63 -30.91
CA SER A 140 6.35 -34.48 -32.09
C SER A 140 7.82 -34.61 -32.45
N LYS A 141 8.18 -35.77 -33.01
CA LYS A 141 9.54 -36.05 -33.45
C LYS A 141 9.92 -35.20 -34.66
N VAL A 142 11.10 -34.59 -34.63
CA VAL A 142 11.66 -33.81 -35.73
C VAL A 142 12.41 -34.74 -36.67
N ARG A 143 12.13 -34.65 -37.98
CA ARG A 143 12.78 -35.50 -39.00
C ARG A 143 14.17 -35.00 -39.38
N ASN A 144 14.31 -33.69 -39.56
CA ASN A 144 15.55 -33.02 -39.99
C ASN A 144 15.89 -31.90 -38.99
N PRO A 145 16.48 -32.22 -37.83
CA PRO A 145 16.86 -31.21 -36.84
C PRO A 145 18.02 -30.35 -37.33
N ASP A 146 17.92 -29.03 -37.18
CA ASP A 146 19.00 -28.07 -37.43
C ASP A 146 19.71 -27.77 -36.10
N THR A 147 21.05 -27.71 -36.10
CA THR A 147 21.81 -27.33 -34.90
C THR A 147 21.63 -25.86 -34.52
N ARG A 148 21.16 -25.02 -35.45
CA ARG A 148 20.85 -23.60 -35.24
C ARG A 148 19.48 -23.35 -34.62
N ASP A 149 18.62 -24.37 -34.56
CA ASP A 149 17.36 -24.29 -33.83
C ASP A 149 17.61 -24.15 -32.31
N ASN A 150 16.57 -23.78 -31.55
CA ASN A 150 16.70 -23.64 -30.11
C ASN A 150 16.31 -24.92 -29.37
N TYR A 151 17.26 -25.46 -28.63
CA TYR A 151 17.13 -26.67 -27.81
C TYR A 151 17.02 -26.28 -26.34
N MET A 152 15.88 -26.56 -25.74
CA MET A 152 15.63 -26.32 -24.32
C MET A 152 16.08 -27.54 -23.50
N PRO A 153 17.04 -27.38 -22.57
CA PRO A 153 17.31 -28.41 -21.58
C PRO A 153 16.07 -28.66 -20.72
N HIS A 154 15.91 -29.87 -20.20
CA HIS A 154 14.80 -30.20 -19.33
C HIS A 154 15.22 -31.07 -18.15
N HIS A 155 14.44 -30.99 -17.08
CA HIS A 155 14.68 -31.76 -15.86
C HIS A 155 13.37 -32.11 -15.14
N ALA A 156 13.45 -33.02 -14.18
CA ALA A 156 12.32 -33.42 -13.35
C ALA A 156 12.13 -32.49 -12.15
N VAL A 157 10.91 -31.99 -11.95
CA VAL A 157 10.49 -31.32 -10.71
C VAL A 157 9.51 -32.21 -9.97
N VAL A 158 9.73 -32.37 -8.66
CA VAL A 158 8.91 -33.20 -7.77
C VAL A 158 7.83 -32.34 -7.11
N LYS A 159 6.56 -32.76 -7.22
CA LYS A 159 5.43 -32.18 -6.50
C LYS A 159 4.75 -33.29 -5.68
N LEU A 160 5.31 -33.58 -4.51
CA LEU A 160 4.83 -34.64 -3.60
C LEU A 160 3.35 -34.48 -3.21
N ASP A 161 2.85 -33.24 -3.21
CA ASP A 161 1.46 -32.90 -2.87
C ASP A 161 0.49 -33.02 -4.07
N SER A 162 0.94 -33.45 -5.25
CA SER A 162 0.07 -33.62 -6.43
C SER A 162 -0.61 -34.98 -6.43
N THR A 163 -1.93 -34.99 -6.54
CA THR A 163 -2.74 -36.22 -6.67
C THR A 163 -2.62 -36.90 -8.03
N THR A 164 -2.12 -36.22 -9.06
CA THR A 164 -2.14 -36.72 -10.46
C THR A 164 -0.76 -36.99 -11.06
N THR A 165 0.27 -36.20 -10.74
CA THR A 165 1.63 -36.39 -11.26
C THR A 165 2.66 -35.90 -10.26
N GLN A 166 3.33 -36.85 -9.58
CA GLN A 166 4.39 -36.53 -8.61
C GLN A 166 5.64 -35.93 -9.25
N TYR A 167 5.88 -36.17 -10.54
CA TYR A 167 7.02 -35.64 -11.30
C TYR A 167 6.53 -34.99 -12.59
N ARG A 168 7.09 -33.82 -12.94
CA ARG A 168 6.78 -33.12 -14.19
C ARG A 168 8.06 -32.67 -14.90
N PRO A 169 8.13 -32.75 -16.25
CA PRO A 169 9.21 -32.14 -17.01
C PRO A 169 9.08 -30.61 -16.96
N VAL A 170 10.20 -29.94 -16.70
CA VAL A 170 10.34 -28.49 -16.82
C VAL A 170 11.38 -28.20 -17.88
N PHE A 171 11.00 -27.38 -18.86
CA PHE A 171 11.85 -26.97 -19.99
C PHE A 171 12.46 -25.60 -19.69
N ASN A 172 13.78 -25.47 -19.83
CA ASN A 172 14.51 -24.26 -19.51
C ASN A 172 14.70 -23.38 -20.74
N ALA A 173 13.88 -22.33 -20.86
CA ALA A 173 13.97 -21.31 -21.89
C ALA A 173 14.97 -20.17 -21.55
N SER A 174 15.59 -20.21 -20.38
CA SER A 174 16.55 -19.21 -19.91
C SER A 174 17.99 -19.70 -19.97
N VAL A 175 18.25 -20.80 -20.71
CA VAL A 175 19.60 -21.36 -20.82
C VAL A 175 20.56 -20.36 -21.43
N THR A 176 21.70 -20.15 -20.76
CA THR A 176 22.77 -19.31 -21.30
C THR A 176 23.43 -20.05 -22.47
N PRO A 177 23.45 -19.47 -23.69
CA PRO A 177 24.06 -20.11 -24.85
C PRO A 177 25.56 -20.34 -24.69
N GLU A 178 26.10 -21.32 -25.42
CA GLU A 178 27.55 -21.54 -25.48
C GLU A 178 28.21 -20.58 -26.49
N ASP A 179 29.48 -20.24 -26.22
CA ASP A 179 30.35 -19.59 -27.20
C ASP A 179 30.61 -20.58 -28.35
N GLU A 180 30.50 -20.14 -29.60
CA GLU A 180 31.01 -20.94 -30.72
C GLU A 180 32.53 -20.84 -30.74
N GLU A 181 33.20 -22.00 -30.70
CA GLU A 181 34.59 -22.11 -31.12
C GLU A 181 34.64 -21.93 -32.64
N ASP A 182 35.52 -21.06 -33.15
CA ASP A 182 35.76 -21.00 -34.59
C ASP A 182 36.43 -22.29 -35.11
N GLU A 183 36.56 -22.44 -36.43
CA GLU A 183 37.16 -23.62 -37.09
C GLU A 183 38.62 -23.90 -36.65
N TYR A 184 39.22 -22.99 -35.88
CA TYR A 184 40.58 -23.06 -35.35
C TYR A 184 40.65 -23.18 -33.81
N GLY A 185 39.52 -23.38 -33.13
CA GLY A 185 39.46 -23.54 -31.67
C GLY A 185 39.79 -22.26 -30.90
N GLN A 186 39.71 -21.08 -31.53
CA GLN A 186 39.83 -19.80 -30.86
C GLN A 186 38.44 -19.29 -30.47
N ILE A 187 38.33 -18.84 -29.22
CA ILE A 187 37.16 -18.11 -28.74
C ILE A 187 37.25 -16.72 -29.37
N GLY A 188 36.48 -16.47 -30.43
CA GLY A 188 36.44 -15.17 -31.12
C GLY A 188 36.03 -14.04 -30.16
N ASP A 189 37.01 -13.25 -29.73
CA ASP A 189 36.90 -12.24 -28.67
C ASP A 189 36.23 -10.92 -29.09
N GLN A 190 35.25 -10.96 -30.00
CA GLN A 190 34.59 -9.73 -30.49
C GLN A 190 33.06 -9.69 -30.40
N ASN A 191 32.36 -10.82 -30.22
CA ASN A 191 30.88 -10.86 -30.14
C ASN A 191 30.32 -11.57 -28.88
N LYS A 192 31.13 -11.73 -27.83
CA LYS A 192 30.74 -12.36 -26.54
C LYS A 192 29.56 -11.66 -25.83
N SER A 193 29.32 -10.40 -26.18
CA SER A 193 28.37 -9.51 -25.50
C SER A 193 26.99 -9.40 -26.18
N GLU A 194 26.74 -10.07 -27.30
CA GLU A 194 25.46 -9.94 -28.03
C GLU A 194 24.51 -11.14 -27.98
N ARG A 195 24.98 -12.36 -27.63
CA ARG A 195 24.11 -13.55 -27.64
C ARG A 195 23.13 -13.53 -26.47
N VAL A 196 21.88 -13.85 -26.76
CA VAL A 196 20.78 -13.79 -25.77
C VAL A 196 20.10 -15.15 -25.59
N THR A 197 19.48 -15.34 -24.44
CA THR A 197 18.66 -16.53 -24.14
C THR A 197 17.32 -16.46 -24.88
N PHE A 198 16.65 -17.60 -25.05
CA PHE A 198 15.35 -17.62 -25.72
C PHE A 198 14.32 -16.70 -25.04
N ASN A 199 14.26 -16.68 -23.71
CA ASN A 199 13.39 -15.76 -22.98
C ASN A 199 13.71 -14.27 -23.22
N GLN A 200 14.96 -13.92 -23.48
CA GLN A 200 15.36 -12.54 -23.81
C GLN A 200 14.99 -12.12 -25.24
N THR A 201 14.69 -13.08 -26.13
CA THR A 201 14.17 -12.82 -27.49
C THR A 201 12.67 -12.63 -27.55
N LEU A 202 11.96 -12.97 -26.47
CA LEU A 202 10.49 -12.93 -26.41
C LEU A 202 10.04 -11.66 -25.68
N MET A 203 9.04 -10.99 -26.23
CA MET A 203 8.36 -9.87 -25.58
C MET A 203 7.40 -10.40 -24.51
N THR A 204 7.28 -9.68 -23.39
CA THR A 204 6.35 -10.00 -22.31
C THR A 204 5.11 -9.13 -22.44
N GLY A 205 3.94 -9.76 -22.55
CA GLY A 205 2.67 -9.05 -22.59
C GLY A 205 2.23 -8.55 -21.20
N PRO A 206 1.23 -7.66 -21.15
CA PRO A 206 0.76 -7.07 -19.91
C PRO A 206 0.12 -8.10 -18.97
N THR A 207 0.15 -7.83 -17.66
CA THR A 207 -0.64 -8.60 -16.69
C THR A 207 -2.12 -8.25 -16.85
N ILE A 208 -2.85 -9.06 -17.63
CA ILE A 208 -4.29 -8.92 -17.88
C ILE A 208 -5.18 -9.66 -16.87
N GLN A 209 -4.56 -10.44 -16.00
CA GLN A 209 -5.24 -11.23 -14.99
C GLN A 209 -5.59 -10.36 -13.78
N ASN A 210 -6.76 -10.59 -13.19
CA ASN A 210 -7.12 -9.95 -11.93
C ASN A 210 -6.21 -10.45 -10.80
N ASP A 211 -5.91 -9.55 -9.86
CA ASP A 211 -5.11 -9.88 -8.69
C ASP A 211 -5.81 -10.95 -7.83
N ILE A 212 -5.01 -11.84 -7.24
CA ILE A 212 -5.47 -12.92 -6.34
C ILE A 212 -6.32 -12.38 -5.19
N PHE A 213 -5.98 -11.20 -4.66
CA PHE A 213 -6.76 -10.48 -3.66
C PHE A 213 -8.19 -10.24 -4.15
N GLU A 214 -8.36 -9.77 -5.38
CA GLU A 214 -9.66 -9.43 -5.93
C GLU A 214 -10.54 -10.66 -6.15
N ILE A 215 -9.95 -11.73 -6.67
CA ILE A 215 -10.66 -12.99 -6.92
C ILE A 215 -11.15 -13.59 -5.59
N LEU A 216 -10.29 -13.61 -4.57
CA LEU A 216 -10.64 -14.17 -3.27
C LEU A 216 -11.72 -13.37 -2.55
N ILE A 217 -11.72 -12.04 -2.61
CA ILE A 217 -12.80 -11.27 -1.98
C ILE A 217 -14.14 -11.46 -2.72
N ARG A 218 -14.15 -11.59 -4.05
CA ARG A 218 -15.37 -11.92 -4.82
C ARG A 218 -15.87 -13.33 -4.50
N PHE A 219 -14.96 -14.30 -4.42
CA PHE A 219 -15.31 -15.66 -4.06
C PHE A 219 -16.07 -15.76 -2.73
N ARG A 220 -15.78 -14.85 -1.79
CA ARG A 220 -16.41 -14.78 -0.46
C ARG A 220 -17.84 -14.23 -0.44
N ILE A 221 -18.37 -13.65 -1.51
CA ILE A 221 -19.73 -13.06 -1.48
C ILE A 221 -20.83 -14.02 -1.92
N HIS A 222 -20.51 -15.07 -2.67
CA HIS A 222 -21.49 -15.98 -3.24
C HIS A 222 -22.13 -16.87 -2.16
N GLN A 223 -23.45 -17.09 -2.21
CA GLN A 223 -24.09 -18.07 -1.32
C GLN A 223 -23.72 -19.50 -1.72
N PHE A 224 -23.73 -19.80 -3.01
CA PHE A 224 -23.30 -21.07 -3.59
C PHE A 224 -21.99 -20.87 -4.34
N ALA A 225 -20.90 -21.41 -3.78
CA ALA A 225 -19.56 -21.28 -4.32
C ALA A 225 -19.23 -22.45 -5.24
N LEU A 226 -18.40 -22.18 -6.25
CA LEU A 226 -17.90 -23.14 -7.22
C LEU A 226 -16.40 -22.93 -7.40
N ILE A 227 -15.65 -24.03 -7.35
CA ILE A 227 -14.25 -24.05 -7.78
C ILE A 227 -14.02 -25.16 -8.79
N ALA A 228 -13.06 -24.97 -9.68
CA ALA A 228 -12.60 -25.97 -10.65
C ALA A 228 -11.16 -25.65 -11.10
N ASP A 229 -10.47 -26.60 -11.74
CA ASP A 229 -9.21 -26.36 -12.44
C ASP A 229 -9.29 -26.69 -13.93
N ILE A 230 -8.60 -25.90 -14.76
CA ILE A 230 -8.37 -26.21 -16.17
C ILE A 230 -7.30 -27.27 -16.28
N GLU A 231 -7.64 -28.39 -16.89
CA GLU A 231 -6.68 -29.44 -17.15
C GLU A 231 -5.57 -28.96 -18.09
N LYS A 232 -4.34 -28.89 -17.57
CA LYS A 232 -3.12 -28.65 -18.36
C LYS A 232 -3.23 -27.37 -19.19
N MET A 233 -3.75 -26.28 -18.62
CA MET A 233 -4.10 -25.02 -19.30
C MET A 233 -3.14 -24.59 -20.44
N TYR A 234 -1.85 -24.42 -20.14
CA TYR A 234 -0.85 -24.02 -21.15
C TYR A 234 -0.77 -24.99 -22.34
N ARG A 235 -0.86 -26.30 -22.05
CA ARG A 235 -0.80 -27.35 -23.07
C ARG A 235 -2.06 -27.41 -23.94
N GLN A 236 -3.13 -26.67 -23.61
CA GLN A 236 -4.30 -26.56 -24.47
C GLN A 236 -4.12 -25.51 -25.59
N VAL A 237 -3.19 -24.57 -25.42
CA VAL A 237 -2.83 -23.59 -26.45
C VAL A 237 -1.74 -24.15 -27.35
N LEU A 238 -1.97 -24.16 -28.67
CA LEU A 238 -1.01 -24.63 -29.67
C LEU A 238 -0.07 -23.51 -30.10
N VAL A 239 1.18 -23.85 -30.41
CA VAL A 239 2.13 -22.94 -31.04
C VAL A 239 2.15 -23.21 -32.54
N HIS A 240 2.17 -22.13 -33.32
CA HIS A 240 2.24 -22.19 -34.78
C HIS A 240 3.48 -22.96 -35.24
N GLU A 241 3.37 -23.70 -36.35
CA GLU A 241 4.40 -24.62 -36.84
C GLU A 241 5.77 -23.97 -37.03
N ASP A 242 5.82 -22.80 -37.67
CA ASP A 242 7.04 -22.00 -37.88
C ASP A 242 7.80 -21.64 -36.59
N ASP A 243 7.11 -21.57 -35.45
CA ASP A 243 7.69 -21.18 -34.16
C ASP A 243 8.06 -22.39 -33.29
N ARG A 244 7.62 -23.61 -33.64
CA ARG A 244 7.92 -24.84 -32.87
C ARG A 244 9.41 -25.19 -32.87
N LYS A 245 10.14 -24.78 -33.91
CA LYS A 245 11.60 -24.94 -34.00
C LYS A 245 12.37 -24.24 -32.86
N TYR A 246 11.76 -23.25 -32.21
CA TYR A 246 12.36 -22.59 -31.06
C TYR A 246 12.12 -23.34 -29.73
N GLN A 247 11.37 -24.44 -29.77
CA GLN A 247 10.99 -25.24 -28.60
C GLN A 247 11.37 -26.71 -28.79
N GLN A 248 12.61 -26.98 -29.21
CA GLN A 248 13.12 -28.34 -29.39
C GLN A 248 13.76 -28.89 -28.10
N ILE A 249 13.79 -30.22 -27.97
CA ILE A 249 14.36 -30.95 -26.84
C ILE A 249 15.00 -32.26 -27.33
N PHE A 250 15.91 -32.82 -26.53
CA PHE A 250 16.44 -34.15 -26.74
C PHE A 250 15.70 -35.18 -25.88
N TRP A 251 15.30 -36.30 -26.45
CA TRP A 251 14.65 -37.36 -25.67
C TRP A 251 14.92 -38.76 -26.24
N ARG A 252 15.12 -39.71 -25.33
CA ARG A 252 15.08 -41.16 -25.56
C ARG A 252 14.70 -41.87 -24.26
N GLU A 253 14.02 -43.00 -24.35
CA GLU A 253 13.59 -43.76 -23.17
C GLU A 253 14.69 -44.72 -22.69
N ASP A 254 15.35 -45.38 -23.63
CA ASP A 254 16.46 -46.30 -23.38
C ASP A 254 17.80 -45.64 -23.78
N PRO A 255 18.82 -45.62 -22.89
CA PRO A 255 20.18 -45.19 -23.25
C PRO A 255 20.81 -45.94 -24.44
N ASN A 256 20.31 -47.13 -24.78
CA ASN A 256 20.75 -47.91 -25.94
C ASN A 256 20.12 -47.42 -27.26
N GLU A 257 19.05 -46.61 -27.20
CA GLU A 257 18.43 -46.02 -28.37
C GLU A 257 19.18 -44.77 -28.85
N PRO A 258 19.09 -44.44 -30.15
CA PRO A 258 19.64 -43.18 -30.65
C PRO A 258 18.96 -42.01 -29.93
N LEU A 259 19.74 -40.95 -29.68
CA LEU A 259 19.20 -39.72 -29.12
C LEU A 259 18.38 -39.01 -30.20
N GLU A 260 17.10 -38.75 -29.92
CA GLU A 260 16.18 -38.15 -30.89
C GLU A 260 15.81 -36.72 -30.49
N VAL A 261 15.42 -35.93 -31.50
CA VAL A 261 14.96 -34.55 -31.31
C VAL A 261 13.44 -34.50 -31.41
N TYR A 262 12.82 -33.86 -30.42
CA TYR A 262 11.39 -33.58 -30.37
C TYR A 262 11.18 -32.07 -30.35
N GLN A 263 10.07 -31.60 -30.93
CA GLN A 263 9.60 -30.22 -30.79
C GLN A 263 8.30 -30.19 -30.01
N LEU A 264 8.15 -29.20 -29.14
CA LEU A 264 6.92 -28.97 -28.39
C LEU A 264 5.91 -28.24 -29.29
N ASN A 265 4.70 -28.79 -29.40
CA ASN A 265 3.63 -28.25 -30.26
C ASN A 265 2.72 -27.27 -29.52
N THR A 266 2.80 -27.23 -28.20
CA THR A 266 1.95 -26.42 -27.32
C THR A 266 2.74 -25.32 -26.65
N LEU A 267 2.04 -24.34 -26.08
CA LEU A 267 2.66 -23.28 -25.31
C LEU A 267 3.40 -23.86 -24.10
N THR A 268 4.69 -23.56 -24.01
CA THR A 268 5.57 -24.16 -23.00
C THR A 268 5.71 -23.25 -21.78
N PHE A 269 5.34 -23.81 -20.62
CA PHE A 269 5.57 -23.17 -19.33
C PHE A 269 7.07 -22.92 -19.10
N GLY A 270 7.43 -21.73 -18.60
CA GLY A 270 8.82 -21.29 -18.42
C GLY A 270 9.30 -20.30 -19.49
N THR A 271 8.54 -20.12 -20.57
CA THR A 271 8.76 -19.01 -21.51
C THR A 271 8.15 -17.70 -20.99
N SER A 272 8.80 -16.56 -21.22
CA SER A 272 8.40 -15.25 -20.68
C SER A 272 7.04 -14.76 -21.20
N CYS A 273 6.67 -15.13 -22.43
CA CYS A 273 5.38 -14.76 -23.03
C CYS A 273 4.22 -15.71 -22.68
N ALA A 274 4.50 -16.92 -22.18
CA ALA A 274 3.46 -17.94 -21.99
C ALA A 274 2.32 -17.53 -21.04
N PRO A 275 2.55 -16.88 -19.88
CA PRO A 275 1.45 -16.47 -19.00
C PRO A 275 0.44 -15.57 -19.71
N PHE A 276 0.92 -14.55 -20.41
CA PHE A 276 0.07 -13.64 -21.19
C PHE A 276 -0.68 -14.40 -22.28
N LEU A 277 0.02 -15.18 -23.12
CA LEU A 277 -0.60 -15.88 -24.25
C LEU A 277 -1.68 -16.86 -23.78
N ALA A 278 -1.45 -17.60 -22.69
CA ALA A 278 -2.42 -18.55 -22.15
C ALA A 278 -3.71 -17.85 -21.66
N ILE A 279 -3.55 -16.81 -20.84
CA ILE A 279 -4.68 -16.08 -20.25
C ILE A 279 -5.42 -15.29 -21.34
N ARG A 280 -4.69 -14.68 -22.27
CA ARG A 280 -5.28 -13.90 -23.36
C ARG A 280 -6.07 -14.78 -24.33
N THR A 281 -5.62 -16.01 -24.54
CA THR A 281 -6.36 -17.05 -25.29
C THR A 281 -7.66 -17.41 -24.57
N LEU A 282 -7.64 -17.55 -23.25
CA LEU A 282 -8.85 -17.78 -22.46
C LEU A 282 -9.83 -16.59 -22.58
N HIS A 283 -9.34 -15.35 -22.53
CA HIS A 283 -10.16 -14.16 -22.77
C HIS A 283 -10.71 -14.10 -24.20
N LYS A 284 -9.91 -14.50 -25.20
CA LYS A 284 -10.33 -14.55 -26.61
C LYS A 284 -11.44 -15.59 -26.80
N LEU A 285 -11.33 -16.76 -26.18
CA LEU A 285 -12.41 -17.74 -26.16
C LEU A 285 -13.69 -17.18 -25.51
N ALA A 286 -13.56 -16.47 -24.39
CA ALA A 286 -14.69 -15.82 -23.76
C ALA A 286 -15.33 -14.75 -24.66
N ASP A 287 -14.54 -14.00 -25.43
CA ASP A 287 -15.05 -13.05 -26.42
C ASP A 287 -15.79 -13.74 -27.56
N ASP A 288 -15.19 -14.79 -28.14
CA ASP A 288 -15.73 -15.49 -29.29
C ASP A 288 -17.04 -16.23 -28.96
N GLU A 289 -17.18 -16.74 -27.73
CA GLU A 289 -18.37 -17.45 -27.26
C GLU A 289 -19.33 -16.57 -26.44
N LYS A 290 -19.07 -15.26 -26.31
CA LYS A 290 -19.87 -14.35 -25.46
C LYS A 290 -21.35 -14.32 -25.85
N HIS A 291 -21.65 -14.44 -27.14
CA HIS A 291 -23.03 -14.45 -27.61
C HIS A 291 -23.81 -15.68 -27.10
N ASN A 292 -23.14 -16.84 -27.02
CA ASN A 292 -23.74 -18.10 -26.60
C ASN A 292 -23.83 -18.20 -25.07
N TYR A 293 -22.79 -17.75 -24.36
CA TYR A 293 -22.66 -17.90 -22.91
C TYR A 293 -22.19 -16.60 -22.25
N PRO A 294 -23.05 -15.56 -22.19
CA PRO A 294 -22.64 -14.22 -21.74
C PRO A 294 -22.18 -14.20 -20.27
N THR A 295 -22.86 -14.93 -19.38
CA THR A 295 -22.51 -14.98 -17.95
C THR A 295 -21.18 -15.69 -17.75
N ALA A 296 -21.00 -16.86 -18.36
CA ALA A 296 -19.76 -17.61 -18.28
C ALA A 296 -18.58 -16.85 -18.89
N ALA A 297 -18.77 -16.15 -20.02
CA ALA A 297 -17.72 -15.34 -20.64
C ALA A 297 -17.20 -14.23 -19.70
N ASP A 298 -18.10 -13.53 -19.01
CA ASP A 298 -17.70 -12.49 -18.05
C ASP A 298 -17.00 -13.09 -16.82
N VAL A 299 -17.46 -14.27 -16.33
CA VAL A 299 -16.79 -15.01 -15.25
C VAL A 299 -15.41 -15.50 -15.68
N VAL A 300 -15.24 -15.99 -16.90
CA VAL A 300 -13.95 -16.47 -17.42
C VAL A 300 -12.88 -15.38 -17.37
N LYS A 301 -13.25 -14.13 -17.69
CA LYS A 301 -12.34 -12.99 -17.65
C LYS A 301 -12.07 -12.47 -16.23
N ARG A 302 -13.00 -12.71 -15.31
CA ARG A 302 -12.99 -12.08 -13.99
C ARG A 302 -12.44 -12.99 -12.88
N ASP A 303 -12.82 -14.27 -12.90
CA ASP A 303 -12.76 -15.17 -11.74
C ASP A 303 -11.75 -16.32 -11.91
N PHE A 304 -11.05 -16.38 -13.05
CA PHE A 304 -9.90 -17.27 -13.21
C PHE A 304 -8.64 -16.66 -12.63
N TYR A 305 -7.94 -17.45 -11.82
CA TYR A 305 -6.56 -17.24 -11.47
C TYR A 305 -5.69 -18.30 -12.18
N VAL A 306 -5.09 -17.95 -13.32
CA VAL A 306 -4.38 -18.89 -14.20
C VAL A 306 -5.29 -20.08 -14.54
N ASP A 307 -5.02 -21.27 -14.02
CA ASP A 307 -5.78 -22.49 -14.24
C ASP A 307 -6.90 -22.72 -13.20
N ASP A 308 -6.90 -22.01 -12.08
CA ASP A 308 -7.88 -22.15 -11.00
C ASP A 308 -9.08 -21.21 -11.19
N LEU A 309 -10.30 -21.75 -11.12
CA LEU A 309 -11.56 -20.99 -11.11
C LEU A 309 -12.09 -20.87 -9.69
N LEU A 310 -12.44 -19.64 -9.27
CA LEU A 310 -13.17 -19.40 -8.02
C LEU A 310 -14.36 -18.46 -8.29
N THR A 311 -15.56 -19.02 -8.33
CA THR A 311 -16.77 -18.25 -8.66
C THR A 311 -17.98 -18.73 -7.85
N GLY A 312 -19.18 -18.27 -8.19
CA GLY A 312 -20.41 -18.71 -7.56
C GLY A 312 -21.62 -17.87 -7.93
N SER A 313 -22.73 -18.13 -7.26
CA SER A 313 -23.98 -17.39 -7.40
C SER A 313 -24.78 -17.37 -6.09
N ASP A 314 -25.79 -16.51 -6.01
CA ASP A 314 -26.62 -16.36 -4.81
C ASP A 314 -27.75 -17.41 -4.72
N THR A 315 -28.01 -18.15 -5.80
CA THR A 315 -29.06 -19.17 -5.88
C THR A 315 -28.50 -20.45 -6.49
N LEU A 316 -28.96 -21.60 -6.01
CA LEU A 316 -28.56 -22.92 -6.51
C LEU A 316 -28.75 -23.08 -8.02
N GLU A 317 -29.89 -22.63 -8.55
CA GLU A 317 -30.22 -22.75 -9.98
C GLU A 317 -29.23 -21.98 -10.87
N ASN A 318 -28.99 -20.69 -10.56
CA ASN A 318 -28.01 -19.90 -11.30
C ASN A 318 -26.58 -20.45 -11.16
N ALA A 319 -26.20 -20.99 -10.00
CA ALA A 319 -24.90 -21.65 -9.84
C ALA A 319 -24.79 -22.90 -10.73
N GLY A 320 -25.83 -23.74 -10.78
CA GLY A 320 -25.89 -24.92 -11.64
C GLY A 320 -25.80 -24.55 -13.12
N ARG A 321 -26.58 -23.55 -13.55
CA ARG A 321 -26.52 -23.02 -14.92
C ARG A 321 -25.15 -22.47 -15.27
N LEU A 322 -24.55 -21.67 -14.37
CA LEU A 322 -23.21 -21.11 -14.57
C LEU A 322 -22.15 -22.20 -14.75
N ARG A 323 -22.18 -23.25 -13.92
CA ARG A 323 -21.31 -24.42 -14.04
C ARG A 323 -21.41 -25.06 -15.44
N ASP A 324 -22.63 -25.27 -15.93
CA ASP A 324 -22.87 -25.93 -17.21
C ASP A 324 -22.49 -25.04 -18.41
N GLU A 325 -22.76 -23.74 -18.32
CA GLU A 325 -22.31 -22.74 -19.29
C GLU A 325 -20.77 -22.67 -19.34
N LEU A 326 -20.08 -22.66 -18.19
CA LEU A 326 -18.63 -22.67 -18.10
C LEU A 326 -18.00 -23.93 -18.71
N ASN A 327 -18.56 -25.11 -18.37
CA ASN A 327 -18.11 -26.37 -18.97
C ASN A 327 -18.26 -26.35 -20.49
N SER A 328 -19.38 -25.86 -21.01
CA SER A 328 -19.66 -25.82 -22.45
C SER A 328 -18.75 -24.82 -23.18
N LEU A 329 -18.63 -23.59 -22.65
CA LEU A 329 -17.78 -22.54 -23.22
C LEU A 329 -16.32 -23.01 -23.27
N LEU A 330 -15.78 -23.49 -22.15
CA LEU A 330 -14.36 -23.86 -22.08
C LEU A 330 -14.03 -25.12 -22.90
N LYS A 331 -14.93 -26.12 -22.87
CA LYS A 331 -14.79 -27.33 -23.69
C LYS A 331 -14.76 -27.02 -25.17
N SER A 332 -15.52 -26.00 -25.62
CA SER A 332 -15.48 -25.57 -27.03
C SER A 332 -14.06 -25.15 -27.45
N GLY A 333 -13.29 -24.52 -26.56
CA GLY A 333 -11.91 -24.10 -26.79
C GLY A 333 -10.85 -25.18 -26.53
N GLY A 334 -11.26 -26.41 -26.18
CA GLY A 334 -10.36 -27.48 -25.75
C GLY A 334 -9.89 -27.37 -24.29
N PHE A 335 -10.45 -26.45 -23.50
CA PHE A 335 -10.14 -26.30 -22.08
C PHE A 335 -11.10 -27.14 -21.24
N ASN A 336 -10.67 -28.33 -20.83
CA ASN A 336 -11.47 -29.20 -19.99
C ASN A 336 -11.38 -28.77 -18.51
N LEU A 337 -12.52 -28.49 -17.88
CA LEU A 337 -12.58 -28.26 -16.44
C LEU A 337 -12.70 -29.57 -15.69
N ARG A 338 -12.01 -29.65 -14.56
CA ARG A 338 -12.05 -30.80 -13.66
C ARG A 338 -11.93 -30.34 -12.21
N LYS A 339 -11.94 -31.30 -11.29
CA LYS A 339 -11.83 -31.06 -9.86
C LYS A 339 -12.86 -30.07 -9.32
N TRP A 340 -14.10 -30.22 -9.77
CA TRP A 340 -15.19 -29.40 -9.27
C TRP A 340 -15.42 -29.62 -7.78
N ALA A 341 -15.57 -28.52 -7.03
CA ALA A 341 -16.07 -28.55 -5.65
C ALA A 341 -17.01 -27.37 -5.39
N SER A 342 -17.97 -27.58 -4.48
CA SER A 342 -18.95 -26.60 -4.05
C SER A 342 -19.31 -26.79 -2.58
N ASN A 343 -19.80 -25.73 -1.94
CA ASN A 343 -20.42 -25.83 -0.61
C ASN A 343 -21.80 -26.51 -0.62
N ASP A 344 -22.35 -26.83 -1.79
CA ASP A 344 -23.58 -27.63 -1.91
C ASP A 344 -23.38 -28.80 -2.88
N ASN A 345 -23.57 -30.02 -2.38
CA ASN A 345 -23.35 -31.25 -3.15
C ASN A 345 -24.26 -31.37 -4.37
N ARG A 346 -25.45 -30.74 -4.38
CA ARG A 346 -26.37 -30.76 -5.53
C ARG A 346 -25.76 -30.11 -6.77
N LEU A 347 -24.76 -29.25 -6.59
CA LEU A 347 -23.99 -28.64 -7.69
C LEU A 347 -22.90 -29.53 -8.25
N ILE A 348 -22.58 -30.64 -7.59
CA ILE A 348 -21.51 -31.55 -8.03
C ILE A 348 -22.07 -32.94 -8.40
N GLU A 349 -23.20 -33.36 -7.82
CA GLU A 349 -23.88 -34.62 -8.16
C GLU A 349 -24.05 -34.86 -9.68
N PRO A 350 -24.44 -33.87 -10.52
CA PRO A 350 -24.55 -34.08 -11.96
C PRO A 350 -23.22 -34.41 -12.67
N LEU A 351 -22.08 -34.10 -12.05
CA LEU A 351 -20.74 -34.33 -12.57
C LEU A 351 -20.10 -35.64 -12.07
N SER A 352 -20.80 -36.38 -11.20
CA SER A 352 -20.26 -37.56 -10.49
C SER A 352 -19.92 -38.74 -11.41
N ASN A 353 -20.48 -38.80 -12.61
CA ASN A 353 -20.17 -39.82 -13.62
C ASN A 353 -18.83 -39.58 -14.34
N ASP A 354 -18.23 -38.39 -14.23
CA ASP A 354 -16.95 -38.09 -14.85
C ASP A 354 -15.79 -38.51 -13.94
N LEU A 355 -15.00 -39.50 -14.39
CA LEU A 355 -13.79 -40.01 -13.72
C LEU A 355 -12.82 -38.89 -13.27
N ALA A 356 -12.81 -37.76 -13.99
CA ALA A 356 -11.99 -36.58 -13.68
C ALA A 356 -12.42 -35.84 -12.39
N ASN A 357 -13.64 -36.05 -11.90
CA ASN A 357 -14.22 -35.39 -10.72
C ASN A 357 -14.35 -36.32 -9.50
N VAL A 358 -14.15 -37.63 -9.65
CA VAL A 358 -14.40 -38.68 -8.64
C VAL A 358 -13.60 -38.51 -7.34
N HIS A 359 -12.46 -37.79 -7.35
CA HIS A 359 -11.58 -37.68 -6.19
C HIS A 359 -11.95 -36.63 -5.12
N LEU A 360 -12.97 -35.79 -5.33
CA LEU A 360 -13.28 -34.68 -4.42
C LEU A 360 -14.48 -34.89 -3.51
N PHE A 361 -15.26 -35.94 -3.74
CA PHE A 361 -16.61 -36.01 -3.18
C PHE A 361 -16.73 -36.38 -1.69
N SER A 362 -15.66 -36.74 -0.96
CA SER A 362 -15.89 -37.40 0.34
C SER A 362 -14.77 -37.38 1.39
N ASP A 363 -13.81 -36.45 1.35
CA ASP A 363 -12.73 -36.47 2.36
C ASP A 363 -12.59 -35.14 3.13
N PRO A 364 -13.09 -35.06 4.38
CA PRO A 364 -12.97 -33.88 5.26
C PRO A 364 -11.52 -33.44 5.50
N GLU A 365 -10.55 -34.34 5.36
CA GLU A 365 -9.13 -34.00 5.51
C GLU A 365 -8.53 -33.32 4.26
N LYS A 366 -9.11 -33.55 3.09
CA LYS A 366 -8.65 -33.05 1.77
C LYS A 366 -9.30 -31.74 1.37
N ALA A 367 -9.41 -30.78 2.28
CA ALA A 367 -9.90 -29.47 1.86
C ALA A 367 -8.99 -28.87 0.78
N VAL A 368 -9.63 -28.30 -0.25
CA VAL A 368 -8.97 -27.95 -1.50
C VAL A 368 -8.05 -26.76 -1.24
N LYS A 369 -6.75 -26.94 -1.46
CA LYS A 369 -5.80 -25.83 -1.48
C LYS A 369 -6.13 -24.99 -2.70
N THR A 370 -6.73 -23.84 -2.45
CA THR A 370 -7.19 -22.92 -3.47
C THR A 370 -6.39 -21.64 -3.29
N LEU A 371 -5.47 -21.37 -4.21
CA LEU A 371 -4.67 -20.13 -4.20
C LEU A 371 -3.98 -19.87 -2.84
N GLY A 372 -3.30 -20.88 -2.30
CA GLY A 372 -2.59 -20.80 -1.02
C GLY A 372 -3.46 -20.77 0.26
N ILE A 373 -4.78 -20.67 0.18
CA ILE A 373 -5.73 -20.80 1.32
C ILE A 373 -6.45 -22.16 1.24
N LYS A 374 -6.74 -22.79 2.38
CA LYS A 374 -7.47 -24.07 2.42
C LYS A 374 -8.96 -23.80 2.61
N TRP A 375 -9.79 -24.14 1.62
CA TRP A 375 -11.25 -24.02 1.76
C TRP A 375 -11.88 -25.40 2.05
N ASN A 376 -12.63 -25.48 3.14
CA ASN A 376 -13.49 -26.59 3.46
C ASN A 376 -14.88 -26.31 2.92
N SER A 377 -15.26 -27.01 1.85
CA SER A 377 -16.55 -26.80 1.20
C SER A 377 -17.74 -27.27 2.04
N GLN A 378 -17.58 -28.31 2.88
CA GLN A 378 -18.68 -28.82 3.71
C GLN A 378 -19.08 -27.85 4.82
N LEU A 379 -18.09 -27.26 5.50
CA LEU A 379 -18.33 -26.25 6.54
C LEU A 379 -18.46 -24.83 5.98
N ASP A 380 -18.06 -24.65 4.72
CA ASP A 380 -17.94 -23.36 4.05
C ASP A 380 -16.98 -22.37 4.74
N GLU A 381 -15.83 -22.89 5.16
CA GLU A 381 -14.83 -22.16 5.95
C GLU A 381 -13.46 -22.13 5.27
N LEU A 382 -12.79 -20.97 5.37
CA LEU A 382 -11.40 -20.75 5.00
C LEU A 382 -10.51 -21.06 6.21
N SER A 383 -9.44 -21.80 6.00
CA SER A 383 -8.50 -22.23 7.04
C SER A 383 -7.06 -22.12 6.56
N TYR A 384 -6.13 -22.07 7.52
CA TYR A 384 -4.70 -21.95 7.26
C TYR A 384 -3.97 -23.15 7.86
N SER A 385 -3.20 -23.86 7.04
CA SER A 385 -2.43 -25.03 7.47
C SER A 385 -0.95 -24.82 7.19
N LEU A 386 -0.12 -24.93 8.22
CA LEU A 386 1.32 -25.05 8.05
C LEU A 386 1.71 -26.51 7.80
N LYS A 387 2.77 -26.74 7.02
CA LYS A 387 3.35 -28.08 6.91
C LYS A 387 3.98 -28.45 8.27
N ALA A 388 3.66 -29.63 8.77
CA ALA A 388 4.08 -30.14 10.09
C ALA A 388 5.61 -30.32 10.25
N GLU A 389 6.40 -30.14 9.18
CA GLU A 389 7.87 -30.29 9.20
C GLU A 389 8.61 -29.02 9.66
N LEU A 390 8.12 -28.34 10.70
CA LEU A 390 8.94 -27.39 11.46
C LEU A 390 9.90 -28.20 12.34
N SER A 391 10.85 -28.90 11.70
CA SER A 391 11.81 -29.81 12.32
C SER A 391 12.48 -29.20 13.56
N ALA A 392 12.69 -30.05 14.56
CA ALA A 392 13.13 -29.70 15.91
C ALA A 392 14.65 -29.47 16.07
N GLN A 393 15.45 -29.39 15.00
CA GLN A 393 16.92 -29.35 15.10
C GLN A 393 17.59 -28.53 13.99
N GLU A 394 17.07 -27.34 13.71
CA GLU A 394 17.66 -26.48 12.67
C GLU A 394 18.19 -25.17 13.24
N LYS A 395 19.39 -24.79 12.78
CA LYS A 395 20.01 -23.50 13.10
C LYS A 395 19.03 -22.39 12.67
N THR A 396 18.53 -21.64 13.64
CA THR A 396 17.69 -20.47 13.37
C THR A 396 18.58 -19.39 12.74
N THR A 397 18.26 -18.99 11.51
CA THR A 397 18.96 -17.95 10.75
C THR A 397 17.92 -17.02 10.14
N LYS A 398 18.34 -15.84 9.70
CA LYS A 398 17.45 -14.87 9.04
C LYS A 398 16.73 -15.49 7.84
N ARG A 399 17.42 -16.36 7.10
CA ARG A 399 16.85 -17.12 5.98
C ARG A 399 15.76 -18.10 6.41
N THR A 400 15.98 -18.89 7.47
CA THR A 400 14.99 -19.89 7.90
C THR A 400 13.75 -19.25 8.50
N ILE A 401 13.90 -18.12 9.19
CA ILE A 401 12.78 -17.31 9.70
C ILE A 401 11.88 -16.87 8.54
N LEU A 402 12.46 -16.18 7.55
CA LEU A 402 11.73 -15.68 6.40
C LEU A 402 11.05 -16.81 5.60
N SER A 403 11.70 -17.97 5.44
CA SER A 403 11.10 -19.15 4.81
C SER A 403 9.83 -19.62 5.50
N ASN A 404 9.84 -19.64 6.83
CA ASN A 404 8.68 -20.03 7.61
C ASN A 404 7.57 -18.97 7.51
N ILE A 405 7.92 -17.69 7.50
CA ILE A 405 6.97 -16.60 7.35
C ILE A 405 6.32 -16.63 5.95
N ALA A 406 7.08 -16.88 4.90
CA ALA A 406 6.57 -16.95 3.52
C ALA A 406 5.57 -18.10 3.30
N GLN A 407 5.56 -19.11 4.18
CA GLN A 407 4.54 -20.18 4.18
C GLN A 407 3.17 -19.70 4.71
N LEU A 408 3.13 -18.58 5.45
CA LEU A 408 1.91 -17.93 5.91
C LEU A 408 1.36 -17.03 4.79
N PHE A 409 0.91 -17.66 3.72
CA PHE A 409 0.32 -16.97 2.58
C PHE A 409 -1.10 -16.51 2.93
N ASP A 410 -1.31 -15.19 3.00
CA ASP A 410 -2.59 -14.58 3.36
C ASP A 410 -2.88 -13.34 2.49
N PRO A 411 -3.30 -13.55 1.23
CA PRO A 411 -3.47 -12.46 0.26
C PRO A 411 -4.52 -11.43 0.68
N ILE A 412 -5.58 -11.85 1.37
CA ILE A 412 -6.70 -10.99 1.81
C ILE A 412 -6.54 -10.44 3.24
N GLY A 413 -5.49 -10.84 3.97
CA GLY A 413 -5.16 -10.28 5.27
C GLY A 413 -6.05 -10.75 6.42
N LEU A 414 -6.60 -11.97 6.42
CA LEU A 414 -7.39 -12.45 7.57
C LEU A 414 -6.51 -12.76 8.80
N LEU A 415 -5.25 -13.14 8.58
CA LEU A 415 -4.23 -13.36 9.61
C LEU A 415 -3.32 -12.14 9.83
N GLY A 416 -3.73 -10.96 9.35
CA GLY A 416 -2.96 -9.70 9.41
C GLY A 416 -2.18 -9.48 10.72
N PRO A 417 -2.84 -9.53 11.91
CA PRO A 417 -2.17 -9.35 13.20
C PRO A 417 -1.04 -10.35 13.48
N ILE A 418 -1.19 -11.61 13.07
CA ILE A 418 -0.19 -12.67 13.25
C ILE A 418 1.00 -12.45 12.30
N ILE A 419 0.74 -12.01 11.08
CA ILE A 419 1.76 -11.75 10.05
C ILE A 419 2.56 -10.49 10.40
N VAL A 420 1.92 -9.44 10.93
CA VAL A 420 2.59 -8.23 11.40
C VAL A 420 3.64 -8.58 12.46
N LYS A 421 3.32 -9.45 13.42
CA LYS A 421 4.28 -9.88 14.44
C LYS A 421 5.51 -10.57 13.85
N ALA A 422 5.31 -11.43 12.84
CA ALA A 422 6.40 -12.02 12.05
C ALA A 422 7.24 -10.96 11.32
N LYS A 423 6.60 -9.94 10.73
CA LYS A 423 7.27 -8.83 10.04
C LYS A 423 8.10 -7.97 10.97
N LEU A 424 7.65 -7.75 12.20
CA LEU A 424 8.43 -7.03 13.22
C LEU A 424 9.71 -7.78 13.60
N ILE A 425 9.65 -9.11 13.69
CA ILE A 425 10.85 -9.94 13.90
C ILE A 425 11.81 -9.80 12.72
N MET A 426 11.31 -9.84 11.47
CA MET A 426 12.13 -9.61 10.27
C MET A 426 12.75 -8.20 10.25
N GLN A 427 12.00 -7.17 10.62
CA GLN A 427 12.51 -5.82 10.71
C GLN A 427 13.61 -5.69 11.78
N ALA A 428 13.48 -6.39 12.91
CA ALA A 428 14.49 -6.43 13.95
C ALA A 428 15.80 -7.07 13.46
N LEU A 429 15.73 -8.15 12.67
CA LEU A 429 16.90 -8.78 12.05
C LEU A 429 17.63 -7.83 11.10
N TRP A 430 16.88 -7.04 10.32
CA TRP A 430 17.47 -6.02 9.44
C TRP A 430 18.11 -4.87 10.20
N LYS A 431 17.49 -4.40 11.30
CA LYS A 431 18.09 -3.40 12.19
C LYS A 431 19.40 -3.89 12.80
N ALA A 432 19.44 -5.17 13.17
CA ALA A 432 20.62 -5.82 13.72
C ALA A 432 21.71 -6.11 12.66
N LYS A 433 21.44 -5.85 11.37
CA LYS A 433 22.36 -6.07 10.25
C LYS A 433 22.91 -7.51 10.19
N VAL A 434 22.09 -8.47 10.57
CA VAL A 434 22.44 -9.90 10.56
C VAL A 434 22.46 -10.42 9.13
N ASP A 435 23.52 -11.15 8.78
CA ASP A 435 23.66 -11.82 7.49
C ASP A 435 22.74 -13.05 7.36
N TRP A 436 22.53 -13.52 6.13
CA TRP A 436 21.49 -14.52 5.83
C TRP A 436 21.57 -15.83 6.63
N ASP A 437 22.80 -16.31 6.86
CA ASP A 437 23.09 -17.62 7.45
C ASP A 437 23.87 -17.50 8.79
N GLU A 438 23.94 -16.28 9.33
CA GLU A 438 24.55 -15.93 10.60
C GLU A 438 23.67 -16.35 11.79
N THR A 439 24.30 -16.57 12.95
CA THR A 439 23.61 -16.83 14.21
C THR A 439 22.88 -15.59 14.69
N LEU A 440 21.65 -15.75 15.18
CA LEU A 440 20.82 -14.63 15.57
C LEU A 440 21.18 -14.06 16.94
N PRO A 441 21.03 -12.74 17.14
CA PRO A 441 21.02 -12.14 18.47
C PRO A 441 20.01 -12.85 19.39
N LEU A 442 20.40 -13.11 20.64
CA LEU A 442 19.62 -13.92 21.58
C LEU A 442 18.18 -13.41 21.78
N ASN A 443 18.00 -12.10 21.87
CA ASN A 443 16.68 -11.47 22.01
C ASN A 443 15.75 -11.76 20.82
N ILE A 444 16.27 -11.71 19.58
CA ILE A 444 15.49 -11.98 18.37
C ILE A 444 15.25 -13.48 18.23
N HIS A 445 16.24 -14.30 18.57
CA HIS A 445 16.13 -15.75 18.59
C HIS A 445 15.00 -16.22 19.51
N THR A 446 14.95 -15.72 20.74
CA THR A 446 13.89 -16.05 21.71
C THR A 446 12.52 -15.62 21.20
N ALA A 447 12.38 -14.38 20.72
CA ALA A 447 11.12 -13.89 20.16
C ALA A 447 10.62 -14.73 18.98
N TRP A 448 11.54 -15.20 18.12
CA TRP A 448 11.20 -16.11 17.03
C TRP A 448 10.76 -17.49 17.51
N LEU A 449 11.46 -18.08 18.49
CA LEU A 449 11.08 -19.39 19.04
C LEU A 449 9.70 -19.35 19.69
N ASP A 450 9.41 -18.28 20.44
CA ASP A 450 8.10 -18.10 21.07
C ASP A 450 6.98 -17.99 20.03
N TYR A 451 7.22 -17.23 18.95
CA TYR A 451 6.29 -17.13 17.82
C TYR A 451 6.10 -18.50 17.13
N LYS A 452 7.21 -19.17 16.78
CA LYS A 452 7.22 -20.47 16.10
C LYS A 452 6.50 -21.56 16.90
N LYS A 453 6.63 -21.57 18.22
CA LYS A 453 5.97 -22.55 19.11
C LYS A 453 4.44 -22.47 19.03
N GLN A 454 3.89 -21.30 18.72
CA GLN A 454 2.45 -21.08 18.65
C GLN A 454 1.87 -21.28 17.25
N LEU A 455 2.70 -21.29 16.20
CA LEU A 455 2.27 -21.49 14.82
C LEU A 455 1.40 -22.74 14.57
N PRO A 456 1.64 -23.90 15.23
CA PRO A 456 0.74 -25.05 15.09
C PRO A 456 -0.71 -24.76 15.48
N LEU A 457 -0.98 -23.77 16.34
CA LEU A 457 -2.34 -23.40 16.75
C LEU A 457 -3.14 -22.74 15.61
N LEU A 458 -2.50 -22.35 14.50
CA LEU A 458 -3.18 -21.81 13.33
C LEU A 458 -4.19 -22.78 12.73
N SER A 459 -4.01 -24.10 12.92
CA SER A 459 -4.99 -25.10 12.47
C SER A 459 -6.37 -24.95 13.12
N ASN A 460 -6.44 -24.26 14.26
CA ASN A 460 -7.67 -24.04 15.02
C ASN A 460 -8.37 -22.74 14.59
N ILE A 461 -7.80 -21.99 13.65
CA ILE A 461 -8.35 -20.74 13.14
C ILE A 461 -9.01 -21.01 11.79
N SER A 462 -10.32 -20.83 11.74
CA SER A 462 -11.09 -20.79 10.50
C SER A 462 -11.88 -19.48 10.39
N PHE A 463 -12.25 -19.09 9.17
CA PHE A 463 -13.08 -17.93 8.89
C PHE A 463 -14.18 -18.33 7.93
N GLU A 464 -15.36 -17.74 8.05
CA GLU A 464 -16.45 -17.98 7.10
C GLU A 464 -16.03 -17.50 5.71
N ARG A 465 -16.20 -18.38 4.71
CA ARG A 465 -16.04 -17.99 3.32
C ARG A 465 -17.12 -16.97 2.98
N CYS A 466 -18.39 -17.31 3.17
CA CYS A 466 -19.51 -16.43 2.84
C CYS A 466 -19.64 -15.24 3.80
N ILE A 467 -19.35 -14.03 3.33
CA ILE A 467 -19.39 -12.82 4.18
C ILE A 467 -20.75 -12.12 4.21
N VAL A 468 -21.66 -12.47 3.30
CA VAL A 468 -23.00 -11.88 3.20
C VAL A 468 -24.02 -12.89 3.71
N ILE A 469 -24.98 -12.46 4.53
CA ILE A 469 -26.10 -13.33 4.91
C ILE A 469 -27.10 -13.48 3.75
N PRO A 470 -27.75 -14.66 3.62
CA PRO A 470 -28.78 -14.89 2.62
C PRO A 470 -29.91 -13.85 2.72
N GLU A 471 -30.45 -13.43 1.57
CA GLU A 471 -31.58 -12.49 1.50
C GLU A 471 -31.37 -11.18 2.30
N SER A 472 -30.13 -10.73 2.44
CA SER A 472 -29.82 -9.46 3.10
C SER A 472 -30.50 -8.28 2.39
N VAL A 473 -31.24 -7.48 3.17
CA VAL A 473 -31.97 -6.30 2.71
C VAL A 473 -31.18 -5.01 2.92
N ASN A 474 -30.17 -5.03 3.80
CA ASN A 474 -29.29 -3.90 4.04
C ASN A 474 -27.84 -4.39 4.18
N ARG A 475 -26.91 -3.73 3.48
CA ARG A 475 -25.49 -4.05 3.41
C ARG A 475 -24.68 -2.77 3.61
N GLN A 476 -23.90 -2.73 4.68
CA GLN A 476 -23.08 -1.59 5.05
C GLN A 476 -21.61 -1.98 5.07
N LEU A 477 -20.74 -1.06 4.65
CA LEU A 477 -19.28 -1.25 4.71
C LEU A 477 -18.71 -0.44 5.87
N HIS A 478 -17.93 -1.09 6.72
CA HIS A 478 -17.26 -0.47 7.86
C HIS A 478 -15.76 -0.64 7.75
N GLY A 479 -15.05 0.46 7.55
CA GLY A 479 -13.60 0.50 7.47
C GLY A 479 -12.98 1.02 8.77
N PHE A 480 -11.99 0.32 9.32
CA PHE A 480 -11.25 0.74 10.51
C PHE A 480 -9.77 0.92 10.15
N CYS A 481 -9.13 1.94 10.73
CA CYS A 481 -7.70 2.13 10.60
C CYS A 481 -7.06 2.50 11.94
N ASP A 482 -5.81 2.07 12.10
CA ASP A 482 -5.01 2.41 13.27
C ASP A 482 -3.51 2.43 12.94
N ALA A 483 -2.73 3.13 13.76
CA ALA A 483 -1.28 3.16 13.69
C ALA A 483 -0.63 3.16 15.06
N SER A 484 0.49 2.45 15.15
CA SER A 484 1.39 2.44 16.29
C SER A 484 2.79 2.89 15.87
N GLU A 485 3.74 2.90 16.82
CA GLU A 485 5.15 3.16 16.53
C GLU A 485 5.81 2.07 15.68
N VAL A 486 5.21 0.86 15.60
CA VAL A 486 5.81 -0.31 14.94
C VAL A 486 5.17 -0.65 13.60
N ALA A 487 3.86 -0.44 13.44
CA ALA A 487 3.14 -0.68 12.19
C ALA A 487 1.85 0.16 12.13
N TYR A 488 1.27 0.25 10.94
CA TYR A 488 -0.05 0.82 10.73
C TYR A 488 -0.85 -0.07 9.79
N GLY A 489 -2.17 -0.06 9.90
CA GLY A 489 -3.00 -0.97 9.14
C GLY A 489 -4.45 -0.53 9.03
N ALA A 490 -5.18 -1.24 8.19
CA ALA A 490 -6.60 -1.02 7.96
C ALA A 490 -7.32 -2.35 7.73
N CYS A 491 -8.55 -2.47 8.22
CA CYS A 491 -9.43 -3.60 7.99
C CYS A 491 -10.82 -3.13 7.58
N ILE A 492 -11.48 -3.91 6.71
CA ILE A 492 -12.81 -3.62 6.21
C ILE A 492 -13.75 -4.77 6.55
N TYR A 493 -14.91 -4.43 7.09
CA TYR A 493 -15.98 -5.34 7.44
C TYR A 493 -17.22 -5.05 6.59
N ILE A 494 -18.00 -6.09 6.34
CA ILE A 494 -19.36 -5.96 5.84
C ILE A 494 -20.32 -6.26 6.99
N ARG A 495 -21.30 -5.38 7.18
CA ARG A 495 -22.43 -5.57 8.07
C ARG A 495 -23.66 -5.84 7.19
N SER A 496 -24.26 -7.01 7.33
CA SER A 496 -25.45 -7.40 6.57
C SER A 496 -26.62 -7.60 7.53
N THR A 497 -27.79 -7.09 7.18
CA THR A 497 -29.04 -7.26 7.95
C THR A 497 -30.11 -7.91 7.08
N ASP A 498 -30.79 -8.93 7.62
CA ASP A 498 -31.89 -9.62 6.94
C ASP A 498 -33.24 -8.94 7.20
N LYS A 499 -34.29 -9.44 6.52
CA LYS A 499 -35.67 -8.95 6.69
C LYS A 499 -36.24 -9.12 8.10
N HIS A 500 -35.62 -9.95 8.94
CA HIS A 500 -36.02 -10.21 10.33
C HIS A 500 -35.22 -9.37 11.33
N GLY A 501 -34.32 -8.50 10.86
CA GLY A 501 -33.48 -7.66 11.69
C GLY A 501 -32.25 -8.37 12.26
N LYS A 502 -31.96 -9.61 11.85
CA LYS A 502 -30.72 -10.29 12.23
C LYS A 502 -29.56 -9.60 11.52
N CYS A 503 -28.67 -9.02 12.32
CA CYS A 503 -27.47 -8.36 11.85
C CYS A 503 -26.26 -9.25 12.07
N LEU A 504 -25.36 -9.30 11.08
CA LEU A 504 -24.08 -9.98 11.20
C LEU A 504 -22.99 -9.18 10.52
N THR A 505 -21.84 -9.07 11.20
CA THR A 505 -20.67 -8.36 10.72
C THR A 505 -19.52 -9.32 10.50
N ARG A 506 -18.86 -9.26 9.33
CA ARG A 506 -17.73 -10.15 8.96
C ARG A 506 -16.60 -9.37 8.33
N LEU A 507 -15.37 -9.75 8.66
CA LEU A 507 -14.15 -9.21 8.03
C LEU A 507 -14.11 -9.58 6.54
N ILE A 508 -14.03 -8.57 5.67
CA ILE A 508 -13.81 -8.73 4.22
C ILE A 508 -12.32 -8.94 3.95
N CYS A 509 -11.48 -8.03 4.43
CA CYS A 509 -10.05 -8.03 4.21
C CYS A 509 -9.32 -7.07 5.15
N SER A 510 -8.01 -7.23 5.28
CA SER A 510 -7.14 -6.24 5.91
C SER A 510 -5.83 -6.07 5.15
N LYS A 511 -5.16 -4.94 5.38
CA LYS A 511 -3.78 -4.69 4.93
C LYS A 511 -3.00 -4.01 6.04
N SER A 512 -1.73 -4.33 6.13
CA SER A 512 -0.80 -3.78 7.12
C SER A 512 0.44 -3.25 6.44
N LYS A 513 1.15 -2.32 7.08
CA LYS A 513 2.49 -1.88 6.69
C LYS A 513 3.32 -1.65 7.95
N VAL A 514 4.54 -2.15 7.94
CA VAL A 514 5.49 -1.88 9.03
C VAL A 514 5.89 -0.40 9.01
N ALA A 515 5.94 0.23 10.17
CA ALA A 515 6.26 1.65 10.28
C ALA A 515 7.68 1.92 9.76
N PRO A 516 7.89 2.98 8.95
CA PRO A 516 9.21 3.33 8.47
C PRO A 516 10.16 3.64 9.63
N LEU A 517 11.42 3.22 9.51
CA LEU A 517 12.45 3.44 10.53
C LEU A 517 12.94 4.89 10.66
N ASN A 518 12.36 5.80 9.87
CA ASN A 518 12.76 7.18 9.87
C ASN A 518 12.14 7.91 11.07
N SER A 519 12.99 8.38 11.99
CA SER A 519 12.61 9.14 13.19
C SER A 519 11.88 10.46 12.93
N LYS A 520 11.72 10.88 11.66
CA LYS A 520 11.00 12.09 11.26
C LYS A 520 9.48 11.91 11.12
N ILE A 521 8.94 10.69 11.16
CA ILE A 521 7.50 10.45 11.05
C ILE A 521 6.92 10.31 12.47
N THR A 522 6.02 11.20 12.82
CA THR A 522 5.31 11.21 14.11
C THR A 522 4.13 10.24 14.09
N ILE A 523 3.65 9.81 15.26
CA ILE A 523 2.47 8.93 15.38
C ILE A 523 1.25 9.51 14.64
N PRO A 524 0.88 10.80 14.77
CA PRO A 524 -0.25 11.34 14.00
C PRO A 524 -0.10 11.22 12.49
N ARG A 525 1.14 11.33 11.98
CA ARG A 525 1.42 11.13 10.55
C ARG A 525 1.27 9.66 10.13
N LEU A 526 1.57 8.71 11.01
CA LEU A 526 1.33 7.28 10.79
C LEU A 526 -0.17 6.96 10.83
N GLU A 527 -0.92 7.52 11.78
CA GLU A 527 -2.38 7.40 11.85
C GLU A 527 -3.03 7.93 10.55
N LEU A 528 -2.56 9.08 10.05
CA LEU A 528 -2.98 9.60 8.74
C LEU A 528 -2.59 8.68 7.58
N CYS A 529 -1.44 7.99 7.63
CA CYS A 529 -1.08 6.97 6.64
C CYS A 529 -2.02 5.76 6.71
N ALA A 530 -2.45 5.34 7.90
CA ALA A 530 -3.46 4.29 8.07
C ALA A 530 -4.80 4.67 7.44
N ALA A 531 -5.24 5.92 7.62
CA ALA A 531 -6.45 6.43 6.98
C ALA A 531 -6.34 6.46 5.44
N VAL A 532 -5.18 6.82 4.88
CA VAL A 532 -4.92 6.71 3.43
C VAL A 532 -4.98 5.26 2.96
N LEU A 533 -4.38 4.33 3.72
CA LEU A 533 -4.41 2.90 3.41
C LEU A 533 -5.85 2.39 3.37
N LEU A 534 -6.67 2.77 4.36
CA LEU A 534 -8.09 2.41 4.42
C LEU A 534 -8.87 2.96 3.22
N ALA A 535 -8.67 4.22 2.86
CA ALA A 535 -9.33 4.82 1.69
C ALA A 535 -8.97 4.07 0.40
N LYS A 536 -7.69 3.76 0.17
CA LYS A 536 -7.25 2.97 -0.99
C LYS A 536 -7.85 1.55 -0.97
N LEU A 537 -7.91 0.92 0.20
CA LEU A 537 -8.45 -0.44 0.36
C LEU A 537 -9.95 -0.45 0.03
N TYR A 538 -10.69 0.53 0.55
CA TYR A 538 -12.10 0.75 0.25
C TYR A 538 -12.36 0.96 -1.24
N LYS A 539 -11.56 1.79 -1.92
CA LYS A 539 -11.68 2.00 -3.37
C LYS A 539 -11.57 0.69 -4.14
N THR A 540 -10.65 -0.18 -3.73
CA THR A 540 -10.43 -1.48 -4.37
C THR A 540 -11.59 -2.43 -4.09
N VAL A 541 -12.00 -2.56 -2.82
CA VAL A 541 -13.14 -3.41 -2.42
C VAL A 541 -14.43 -2.99 -3.13
N SER A 542 -14.71 -1.68 -3.19
CA SER A 542 -15.93 -1.16 -3.82
C SER A 542 -15.94 -1.32 -5.34
N ARG A 543 -14.76 -1.32 -5.99
CA ARG A 543 -14.63 -1.61 -7.43
C ARG A 543 -14.84 -3.09 -7.73
N VAL A 544 -14.35 -3.95 -6.84
CA VAL A 544 -14.22 -5.39 -7.08
C VAL A 544 -15.48 -6.15 -6.70
N LEU A 545 -16.13 -5.78 -5.60
CA LEU A 545 -17.33 -6.47 -5.13
C LEU A 545 -18.55 -5.96 -5.90
N PRO A 546 -19.32 -6.84 -6.57
CA PRO A 546 -20.58 -6.48 -7.22
C PRO A 546 -21.71 -6.32 -6.17
N ILE A 547 -21.46 -5.54 -5.11
CA ILE A 547 -22.40 -5.26 -4.04
C ILE A 547 -22.63 -3.75 -4.00
N ASN A 548 -23.89 -3.35 -4.06
CA ASN A 548 -24.28 -2.00 -3.72
C ASN A 548 -24.35 -1.89 -2.20
N PHE A 549 -23.46 -1.07 -1.63
CA PHE A 549 -23.48 -0.76 -0.19
C PHE A 549 -24.45 0.39 0.06
N ASP A 550 -25.41 0.18 0.97
CA ASP A 550 -26.38 1.21 1.35
C ASP A 550 -25.70 2.37 2.09
N ASN A 551 -24.72 2.04 2.93
CA ASN A 551 -23.94 3.02 3.67
C ASN A 551 -22.47 2.57 3.80
N VAL A 552 -21.60 3.56 3.96
CA VAL A 552 -20.16 3.38 4.13
C VAL A 552 -19.69 4.24 5.29
N TYR A 553 -19.00 3.63 6.25
CA TYR A 553 -18.50 4.26 7.46
C TYR A 553 -17.00 4.00 7.62
N PHE A 554 -16.22 5.05 7.90
CA PHE A 554 -14.80 4.96 8.20
C PHE A 554 -14.54 5.36 9.65
N TRP A 555 -13.73 4.58 10.36
CA TRP A 555 -13.51 4.70 11.79
C TRP A 555 -12.03 4.84 12.11
N SER A 556 -11.70 5.82 12.95
CA SER A 556 -10.37 6.00 13.52
C SER A 556 -10.51 6.50 14.96
N ASP A 557 -9.62 6.08 15.85
CA ASP A 557 -9.50 6.61 17.21
C ASP A 557 -8.63 7.87 17.28
N SER A 558 -7.90 8.19 16.20
CA SER A 558 -7.10 9.41 16.08
C SER A 558 -7.96 10.64 15.81
N THR A 559 -8.30 11.37 16.88
CA THR A 559 -8.96 12.67 16.77
C THR A 559 -8.16 13.69 15.95
N ILE A 560 -6.82 13.61 15.95
CA ILE A 560 -5.95 14.49 15.14
C ILE A 560 -6.16 14.19 13.65
N THR A 561 -6.14 12.91 13.26
CA THR A 561 -6.36 12.48 11.87
C THR A 561 -7.74 12.90 11.39
N LEU A 562 -8.78 12.68 12.20
CA LEU A 562 -10.15 13.10 11.89
C LEU A 562 -10.28 14.62 11.72
N ASN A 563 -9.62 15.41 12.56
CA ASN A 563 -9.59 16.88 12.42
C ASN A 563 -8.85 17.31 11.14
N TRP A 564 -7.75 16.65 10.77
CA TRP A 564 -7.04 16.91 9.51
C TRP A 564 -7.91 16.58 8.29
N ILE A 565 -8.64 15.46 8.31
CA ILE A 565 -9.57 15.08 7.22
C ILE A 565 -10.67 16.13 7.05
N ASN A 566 -11.20 16.67 8.15
CA ASN A 566 -12.20 17.75 8.15
C ASN A 566 -11.63 19.14 7.82
N THR A 567 -10.32 19.26 7.57
CA THR A 567 -9.66 20.54 7.26
C THR A 567 -9.35 20.66 5.77
N GLN A 568 -9.42 21.87 5.23
CA GLN A 568 -9.05 22.12 3.84
C GLN A 568 -7.55 21.87 3.60
N PRO A 569 -7.15 21.04 2.62
CA PRO A 569 -5.75 20.64 2.40
C PRO A 569 -4.77 21.81 2.22
N HIS A 570 -5.20 22.91 1.59
CA HIS A 570 -4.33 24.05 1.29
C HIS A 570 -3.79 24.78 2.54
N ILE A 571 -4.46 24.62 3.69
CA ILE A 571 -4.08 25.21 4.98
C ILE A 571 -2.99 24.36 5.66
N LEU A 572 -2.90 23.08 5.32
CA LEU A 572 -2.00 22.10 5.95
C LEU A 572 -0.61 22.12 5.30
N LYS A 573 0.40 21.71 6.05
CA LYS A 573 1.75 21.45 5.51
C LYS A 573 1.71 20.31 4.49
N THR A 574 2.64 20.33 3.53
CA THR A 574 2.63 19.48 2.33
C THR A 574 2.39 17.98 2.59
N PHE A 575 3.04 17.39 3.60
CA PHE A 575 2.88 15.96 3.91
C PHE A 575 1.43 15.61 4.26
N VAL A 576 0.82 16.40 5.16
CA VAL A 576 -0.55 16.21 5.63
C VAL A 576 -1.54 16.59 4.53
N ALA A 577 -1.32 17.73 3.88
CA ALA A 577 -2.15 18.22 2.78
C ALA A 577 -2.31 17.18 1.66
N ASN A 578 -1.21 16.57 1.20
CA ASN A 578 -1.24 15.59 0.11
C ASN A 578 -2.04 14.33 0.50
N ARG A 579 -1.93 13.86 1.75
CA ARG A 579 -2.64 12.67 2.24
C ARG A 579 -4.12 12.93 2.48
N VAL A 580 -4.45 14.07 3.09
CA VAL A 580 -5.85 14.51 3.23
C VAL A 580 -6.49 14.68 1.86
N SER A 581 -5.78 15.24 0.88
CA SER A 581 -6.27 15.35 -0.49
C SER A 581 -6.57 13.98 -1.10
N GLN A 582 -5.70 12.98 -0.89
CA GLN A 582 -5.95 11.61 -1.36
C GLN A 582 -7.19 11.00 -0.71
N ILE A 583 -7.34 11.11 0.61
CA ILE A 583 -8.50 10.60 1.36
C ILE A 583 -9.79 11.23 0.83
N ARG A 584 -9.83 12.56 0.69
CA ARG A 584 -11.01 13.31 0.24
C ARG A 584 -11.33 13.14 -1.26
N THR A 585 -10.36 12.65 -2.05
CA THR A 585 -10.61 12.29 -3.46
C THR A 585 -11.35 10.95 -3.57
N ILE A 586 -11.18 10.07 -2.58
CA ILE A 586 -11.71 8.69 -2.59
C ILE A 586 -12.96 8.56 -1.70
N THR A 587 -13.01 9.30 -0.60
CA THR A 587 -14.04 9.21 0.44
C THR A 587 -14.61 10.60 0.74
N ASN A 588 -15.79 10.65 1.36
CA ASN A 588 -16.36 11.90 1.84
C ASN A 588 -15.99 12.14 3.31
N GLU A 589 -15.59 13.36 3.68
CA GLU A 589 -15.33 13.73 5.08
C GLU A 589 -16.49 13.40 6.04
N SER A 590 -17.75 13.45 5.57
CA SER A 590 -18.93 13.16 6.39
C SER A 590 -19.08 11.67 6.75
N GLN A 591 -18.28 10.79 6.15
CA GLN A 591 -18.29 9.35 6.40
C GLN A 591 -17.26 8.92 7.46
N TRP A 592 -16.47 9.85 7.99
CA TRP A 592 -15.43 9.57 8.97
C TRP A 592 -15.88 9.84 10.40
N TYR A 593 -15.73 8.83 11.25
CA TYR A 593 -16.22 8.82 12.63
C TYR A 593 -15.12 8.42 13.60
N HIS A 594 -15.27 8.87 14.84
CA HIS A 594 -14.41 8.44 15.93
C HIS A 594 -14.86 7.08 16.48
N VAL A 595 -13.93 6.18 16.75
CA VAL A 595 -14.14 4.95 17.52
C VAL A 595 -13.22 4.96 18.75
N PRO A 596 -13.67 4.53 19.94
CA PRO A 596 -12.77 4.34 21.07
C PRO A 596 -11.66 3.32 20.75
N THR A 597 -10.41 3.59 21.15
CA THR A 597 -9.25 2.71 20.89
C THR A 597 -9.52 1.25 21.28
N ARG A 598 -10.14 1.00 22.44
CA ARG A 598 -10.48 -0.36 22.91
C ARG A 598 -11.44 -1.12 21.99
N ASP A 599 -12.23 -0.39 21.21
CA ASP A 599 -13.26 -0.92 20.32
C ASP A 599 -12.77 -0.92 18.86
N ASN A 600 -11.52 -0.50 18.59
CA ASN A 600 -10.95 -0.41 17.25
C ASN A 600 -10.27 -1.74 16.86
N PRO A 601 -10.85 -2.56 15.98
CA PRO A 601 -10.22 -3.81 15.54
C PRO A 601 -8.88 -3.60 14.82
N ALA A 602 -8.63 -2.41 14.25
CA ALA A 602 -7.39 -2.13 13.55
C ALA A 602 -6.15 -2.07 14.47
N ASP A 603 -6.33 -1.93 15.79
CA ASP A 603 -5.24 -1.97 16.77
C ASP A 603 -4.48 -3.30 16.72
N ALA A 604 -5.19 -4.41 16.49
CA ALA A 604 -4.59 -5.73 16.34
C ALA A 604 -3.59 -5.79 15.16
N VAL A 605 -3.89 -5.12 14.05
CA VAL A 605 -3.02 -5.11 12.86
C VAL A 605 -1.96 -4.00 12.91
N SER A 606 -2.14 -2.96 13.72
CA SER A 606 -1.13 -1.91 13.91
C SER A 606 -0.03 -2.32 14.90
N ARG A 607 -0.31 -3.24 15.83
CA ARG A 607 0.65 -3.73 16.84
C ARG A 607 1.12 -5.17 16.61
N GLY A 608 0.29 -5.99 15.98
CA GLY A 608 0.47 -7.42 15.84
C GLY A 608 0.07 -8.19 17.11
N GLN A 609 -0.29 -9.46 16.95
CA GLN A 609 -0.76 -10.33 18.03
C GLN A 609 -0.03 -11.68 18.03
N SER A 610 0.12 -12.29 19.21
CA SER A 610 0.48 -13.71 19.28
C SER A 610 -0.66 -14.59 18.74
N VAL A 611 -0.38 -15.82 18.33
CA VAL A 611 -1.44 -16.71 17.81
C VAL A 611 -2.44 -17.03 18.92
N SER A 612 -1.97 -17.19 20.17
CA SER A 612 -2.85 -17.37 21.33
C SER A 612 -3.76 -16.17 21.59
N GLU A 613 -3.23 -14.93 21.56
CA GLU A 613 -4.04 -13.72 21.71
C GLU A 613 -5.06 -13.58 20.57
N PHE A 614 -4.67 -13.95 19.36
CA PHE A 614 -5.50 -13.81 18.17
C PHE A 614 -6.70 -14.76 18.17
N ILE A 615 -6.57 -15.97 18.70
CA ILE A 615 -7.67 -16.94 18.78
C ILE A 615 -8.85 -16.37 19.57
N ASP A 616 -8.55 -15.68 20.69
CA ASP A 616 -9.55 -15.09 21.57
C ASP A 616 -10.02 -13.69 21.10
N ASN A 617 -9.48 -13.17 19.99
CA ASN A 617 -9.82 -11.85 19.47
C ASN A 617 -11.07 -11.88 18.56
N PHE A 618 -12.24 -11.92 19.20
CA PHE A 618 -13.53 -11.88 18.49
C PHE A 618 -13.76 -10.56 17.73
N THR A 619 -13.27 -9.44 18.26
CA THR A 619 -13.38 -8.11 17.63
C THR A 619 -12.70 -8.08 16.26
N TRP A 620 -11.58 -8.79 16.08
CA TRP A 620 -10.92 -8.89 14.78
C TRP A 620 -11.79 -9.61 13.73
N ARG A 621 -12.51 -10.67 14.13
CA ARG A 621 -13.33 -11.50 13.24
C ARG A 621 -14.61 -10.79 12.84
N ASN A 622 -15.30 -10.23 13.83
CA ASN A 622 -16.67 -9.72 13.69
C ASN A 622 -16.77 -8.19 13.71
N GLY A 623 -15.65 -7.48 13.85
CA GLY A 623 -15.66 -6.04 14.13
C GLY A 623 -16.11 -5.77 15.57
N SER A 624 -16.31 -4.49 15.88
CA SER A 624 -16.76 -4.08 17.21
C SER A 624 -18.18 -4.59 17.50
N ASP A 625 -18.43 -5.09 18.72
CA ASP A 625 -19.71 -5.72 19.09
C ASP A 625 -20.94 -4.84 18.83
N TRP A 626 -20.79 -3.53 19.04
CA TRP A 626 -21.86 -2.56 18.82
C TRP A 626 -22.34 -2.49 17.36
N LEU A 627 -21.55 -2.96 16.39
CA LEU A 627 -22.01 -3.09 14.99
C LEU A 627 -23.14 -4.11 14.86
N ASN A 628 -23.27 -5.08 15.75
CA ASN A 628 -24.37 -6.04 15.72
C ASN A 628 -25.68 -5.46 16.30
N HIS A 629 -25.64 -4.25 16.84
CA HIS A 629 -26.80 -3.53 17.37
C HIS A 629 -27.30 -2.45 16.40
N PRO A 630 -28.52 -1.92 16.61
CA PRO A 630 -29.03 -0.77 15.86
C PRO A 630 -28.11 0.44 15.95
N GLN A 631 -28.12 1.27 14.90
CA GLN A 631 -27.23 2.42 14.73
C GLN A 631 -27.31 3.43 15.89
N ASP A 632 -28.46 3.56 16.55
CA ASP A 632 -28.65 4.45 17.69
C ASP A 632 -27.76 4.11 18.89
N ASN A 633 -27.26 2.87 18.96
CA ASN A 633 -26.38 2.39 20.03
C ASN A 633 -24.89 2.51 19.69
N TRP A 634 -24.55 3.03 18.51
CA TRP A 634 -23.16 3.16 18.09
C TRP A 634 -22.47 4.29 18.85
N PRO A 635 -21.16 4.19 19.15
CA PRO A 635 -20.41 5.21 19.88
C PRO A 635 -20.06 6.41 18.99
N ILE A 636 -21.05 7.00 18.32
CA ILE A 636 -20.87 8.15 17.45
C ILE A 636 -20.70 9.39 18.32
N VAL A 637 -19.44 9.77 18.55
CA VAL A 637 -19.09 11.01 19.27
C VAL A 637 -18.77 12.10 18.24
N PRO A 638 -19.35 13.31 18.36
CA PRO A 638 -18.97 14.44 17.52
C PRO A 638 -17.47 14.72 17.62
N ILE A 639 -16.82 14.88 16.47
CA ILE A 639 -15.39 15.18 16.41
C ILE A 639 -15.16 16.55 17.06
N GLN A 640 -14.49 16.57 18.20
CA GLN A 640 -14.12 17.81 18.87
C GLN A 640 -13.10 18.57 18.03
N LYS A 641 -13.36 19.86 17.79
CA LYS A 641 -12.42 20.75 17.08
C LYS A 641 -11.20 21.00 17.95
N LEU A 642 -10.07 20.44 17.55
CA LEU A 642 -8.79 20.63 18.22
C LEU A 642 -7.96 21.73 17.53
N PRO A 643 -7.02 22.39 18.24
CA PRO A 643 -6.04 23.27 17.61
C PRO A 643 -5.26 22.48 16.55
N LEU A 644 -5.35 22.90 15.30
CA LEU A 644 -4.78 22.17 14.18
C LEU A 644 -3.24 22.20 14.23
N LEU A 645 -2.63 21.03 14.40
CA LEU A 645 -1.20 20.82 14.23
C LEU A 645 -0.84 20.89 12.74
N GLU A 646 0.40 21.27 12.44
CA GLU A 646 0.94 21.28 11.07
C GLU A 646 0.20 22.19 10.07
N VAL A 647 -0.36 23.31 10.55
CA VAL A 647 -0.89 24.39 9.70
C VAL A 647 0.24 25.26 9.14
N ARG A 648 0.06 25.76 7.90
CA ARG A 648 0.95 26.76 7.30
C ARG A 648 0.84 28.07 8.08
N LYS A 649 1.97 28.60 8.54
CA LYS A 649 1.99 29.91 9.21
C LYS A 649 1.70 31.00 8.18
N ILE A 650 0.66 31.80 8.41
CA ILE A 650 0.40 33.03 7.65
C ILE A 650 1.29 34.11 8.26
N THR A 651 2.38 34.45 7.59
CA THR A 651 3.24 35.59 8.00
C THR A 651 2.66 36.86 7.41
N VAL A 652 2.10 37.73 8.25
CA VAL A 652 1.59 39.03 7.82
C VAL A 652 2.67 40.08 8.08
N LEU A 653 3.11 40.78 7.03
CA LEU A 653 4.01 41.93 7.16
C LEU A 653 3.16 43.17 7.51
N LYS A 654 3.13 43.57 8.78
CA LYS A 654 2.48 44.80 9.22
C LYS A 654 3.44 45.98 9.03
N THR A 655 3.18 46.82 8.03
CA THR A 655 3.85 48.13 7.91
C THR A 655 2.98 49.20 8.60
N THR A 656 3.55 49.96 9.53
CA THR A 656 2.93 51.17 10.08
C THR A 656 3.54 52.38 9.41
N LEU A 657 2.81 52.99 8.46
CA LEU A 657 3.12 54.34 8.00
C LEU A 657 2.74 55.31 9.12
N ILE A 658 3.75 55.94 9.73
CA ILE A 658 3.51 57.02 10.71
C ILE A 658 3.22 58.30 9.92
N ASP A 659 1.94 58.56 9.63
CA ASP A 659 1.51 59.82 9.02
C ASP A 659 1.32 60.89 10.10
N ASN A 660 2.24 61.85 10.15
CA ASN A 660 2.22 62.98 11.10
C ASN A 660 1.42 64.19 10.57
N SER A 661 0.85 64.10 9.36
CA SER A 661 0.13 65.20 8.72
C SER A 661 -1.03 65.71 9.59
N LEU A 662 -1.71 64.81 10.31
CA LEU A 662 -2.88 65.13 11.12
C LEU A 662 -2.60 66.20 12.19
N LEU A 663 -1.45 66.14 12.88
CA LEU A 663 -1.10 67.11 13.92
C LEU A 663 -0.84 68.51 13.37
N SER A 664 -0.31 68.60 12.14
CA SER A 664 -0.01 69.86 11.47
C SER A 664 -1.25 70.61 10.94
N ARG A 665 -2.41 69.94 10.89
CA ARG A 665 -3.67 70.50 10.33
C ARG A 665 -4.45 71.40 11.28
N PHE A 666 -4.06 71.49 12.56
CA PHE A 666 -4.77 72.26 13.57
C PHE A 666 -4.05 73.58 13.87
N SER A 667 -4.79 74.68 13.96
CA SER A 667 -4.25 76.00 14.31
C SER A 667 -4.42 76.40 15.79
N SER A 668 -4.99 75.50 16.61
CA SER A 668 -5.25 75.69 18.04
C SER A 668 -5.07 74.38 18.80
N ILE A 669 -4.31 74.42 19.92
CA ILE A 669 -4.08 73.25 20.77
C ILE A 669 -5.38 72.72 21.40
N THR A 670 -6.29 73.61 21.80
CA THR A 670 -7.58 73.23 22.38
C THR A 670 -8.43 72.45 21.38
N ARG A 671 -8.44 72.85 20.10
CA ARG A 671 -9.14 72.13 19.03
C ARG A 671 -8.50 70.77 18.77
N LEU A 672 -7.17 70.71 18.73
CA LEU A 672 -6.43 69.45 18.57
C LEU A 672 -6.73 68.47 19.70
N ILE A 673 -6.62 68.89 20.96
CA ILE A 673 -6.86 68.02 22.13
C ILE A 673 -8.30 67.52 22.13
N ARG A 674 -9.29 68.38 21.89
CA ARG A 674 -10.70 67.97 21.82
C ARG A 674 -10.96 66.97 20.69
N PHE A 675 -10.36 67.18 19.53
CA PHE A 675 -10.46 66.24 18.40
C PHE A 675 -9.89 64.87 18.77
N ILE A 676 -8.69 64.83 19.35
CA ILE A 676 -8.06 63.57 19.80
C ILE A 676 -8.89 62.91 20.90
N ALA A 677 -9.45 63.66 21.85
CA ALA A 677 -10.34 63.14 22.89
C ALA A 677 -11.59 62.46 22.29
N HIS A 678 -12.20 63.06 21.26
CA HIS A 678 -13.32 62.42 20.55
C HIS A 678 -12.89 61.15 19.80
N CYS A 679 -11.73 61.13 19.16
CA CYS A 679 -11.18 59.92 18.51
C CYS A 679 -10.95 58.79 19.52
N LEU A 680 -10.36 59.11 20.69
CA LEU A 680 -10.14 58.15 21.77
C LEU A 680 -11.46 57.62 22.33
N ARG A 681 -12.44 58.50 22.57
CA ARG A 681 -13.78 58.10 22.99
C ARG A 681 -14.44 57.16 21.98
N PHE A 682 -14.33 57.46 20.69
CA PHE A 682 -14.86 56.59 19.63
C PHE A 682 -14.21 55.20 19.68
N ALA A 683 -12.89 55.13 19.76
CA ALA A 683 -12.15 53.87 19.88
C ALA A 683 -12.57 53.06 21.12
N MET A 684 -12.73 53.71 22.28
CA MET A 684 -13.20 53.05 23.50
C MET A 684 -14.65 52.55 23.34
N ASN A 685 -15.54 53.32 22.73
CA ASN A 685 -16.93 52.94 22.50
C ASN A 685 -17.11 51.81 21.47
N CYS A 686 -16.07 51.48 20.69
CA CYS A 686 -16.07 50.30 19.82
C CYS A 686 -15.87 49.00 20.61
N SER A 687 -15.20 49.05 21.75
CA SER A 687 -14.80 47.87 22.53
C SER A 687 -15.50 47.72 23.89
N ALA A 688 -16.05 48.80 24.45
CA ALA A 688 -16.63 48.81 25.81
C ALA A 688 -18.13 49.14 25.84
N LYS A 689 -18.85 48.56 26.81
CA LYS A 689 -20.23 48.92 27.22
C LYS A 689 -20.24 49.25 28.72
N PRO A 690 -20.95 50.31 29.19
CA PRO A 690 -21.78 51.25 28.44
C PRO A 690 -20.97 52.28 27.66
N LYS A 691 -21.57 52.82 26.58
CA LYS A 691 -20.94 53.84 25.74
C LYS A 691 -20.95 55.19 26.44
N ARG A 692 -19.85 55.94 26.33
CA ARG A 692 -19.76 57.33 26.82
C ARG A 692 -20.47 58.26 25.83
N LEU A 693 -21.42 59.04 26.31
CA LEU A 693 -22.25 59.99 25.54
C LEU A 693 -22.18 61.39 26.17
N GLY A 694 -22.54 62.44 25.44
CA GLY A 694 -22.57 63.83 25.93
C GLY A 694 -21.26 64.62 25.74
N HIS A 695 -21.07 65.68 26.53
CA HIS A 695 -19.86 66.53 26.47
C HIS A 695 -18.58 65.77 26.88
N LEU A 696 -17.41 66.25 26.44
CA LEU A 696 -16.11 65.69 26.86
C LEU A 696 -15.91 65.94 28.36
N SER A 697 -15.57 64.88 29.10
CA SER A 697 -15.15 65.02 30.50
C SER A 697 -13.73 65.56 30.60
N GLU A 698 -13.41 66.19 31.72
CA GLU A 698 -12.06 66.70 32.00
C GLU A 698 -11.01 65.59 31.88
N ASN A 699 -11.30 64.38 32.38
CA ASN A 699 -10.41 63.23 32.27
C ASN A 699 -10.13 62.82 30.81
N GLU A 700 -11.10 62.92 29.91
CA GLU A 700 -10.88 62.62 28.48
C GLU A 700 -10.02 63.67 27.80
N ILE A 701 -10.16 64.93 28.20
CA ILE A 701 -9.32 66.04 27.71
C ILE A 701 -7.88 65.86 28.23
N GLN A 702 -7.70 65.52 29.51
CA GLN A 702 -6.39 65.27 30.09
C GLN A 702 -5.69 64.05 29.47
N GLU A 703 -6.40 62.94 29.28
CA GLU A 703 -5.84 61.75 28.60
C GLU A 703 -5.42 62.10 27.17
N ALA A 704 -6.24 62.86 26.43
CA ALA A 704 -5.87 63.31 25.09
C ALA A 704 -4.62 64.20 25.11
N LYS A 705 -4.51 65.12 26.07
CA LYS A 705 -3.32 65.98 26.26
C LYS A 705 -2.07 65.13 26.51
N ILE A 706 -2.15 64.17 27.43
CA ILE A 706 -1.04 63.25 27.75
C ILE A 706 -0.62 62.45 26.50
N ARG A 707 -1.58 61.93 25.73
CA ARG A 707 -1.31 61.16 24.50
C ARG A 707 -0.63 61.98 23.43
N VAL A 708 -1.07 63.21 23.21
CA VAL A 708 -0.46 64.12 22.24
C VAL A 708 0.99 64.44 22.64
N ILE A 709 1.23 64.72 23.92
CA ILE A 709 2.59 64.98 24.45
C ILE A 709 3.49 63.75 24.29
N LYS A 710 3.02 62.57 24.68
CA LYS A 710 3.76 61.32 24.50
C LYS A 710 4.08 61.04 23.04
N PHE A 711 3.16 61.34 22.14
CA PHE A 711 3.36 61.12 20.71
C PHE A 711 4.52 61.96 20.17
N ILE A 712 4.52 63.27 20.45
CA ILE A 712 5.60 64.17 20.00
C ILE A 712 6.94 63.86 20.69
N GLN A 713 6.92 63.43 21.96
CA GLN A 713 8.11 62.97 22.66
C GLN A 713 8.69 61.69 22.04
N ASN A 714 7.86 60.70 21.75
CA ASN A 714 8.30 59.47 21.07
C ASN A 714 8.85 59.74 19.67
N GLN A 715 8.32 60.73 18.97
CA GLN A 715 8.82 61.10 17.64
C GLN A 715 10.19 61.79 17.72
N ALA A 716 10.36 62.73 18.65
CA ALA A 716 11.57 63.57 18.71
C ALA A 716 12.70 62.96 19.55
N PHE A 717 12.37 62.16 20.57
CA PHE A 717 13.29 61.63 21.58
C PHE A 717 13.26 60.09 21.63
N ALA A 718 12.98 59.45 20.48
CA ALA A 718 12.81 57.99 20.39
C ALA A 718 13.98 57.21 20.99
N LYS A 719 15.22 57.66 20.72
CA LYS A 719 16.45 57.03 21.21
C LYS A 719 16.56 57.18 22.73
N GLU A 720 16.37 58.39 23.25
CA GLU A 720 16.46 58.68 24.67
C GLU A 720 15.38 57.97 25.49
N ILE A 721 14.16 57.86 24.95
CA ILE A 721 13.06 57.10 25.54
C ILE A 721 13.40 55.61 25.58
N HIS A 722 13.95 55.05 24.49
CA HIS A 722 14.39 53.66 24.47
C HIS A 722 15.48 53.39 25.52
N ASP A 723 16.49 54.27 25.59
CA ASP A 723 17.60 54.15 26.53
C ASP A 723 17.11 54.25 28.00
N LEU A 724 16.19 55.15 28.30
CA LEU A 724 15.58 55.27 29.63
C LEU A 724 14.73 54.06 30.02
N ILE A 725 13.95 53.50 29.09
CA ILE A 725 13.13 52.31 29.37
C ILE A 725 14.02 51.08 29.61
N LYS A 726 15.11 50.92 28.86
CA LYS A 726 15.93 49.70 28.88
C LYS A 726 17.09 49.75 29.87
N ILE A 727 17.74 50.91 30.00
CA ILE A 727 19.03 51.08 30.72
C ILE A 727 18.87 52.06 31.90
N GLN A 728 17.68 52.67 32.08
CA GLN A 728 17.38 53.68 33.12
C GLN A 728 18.26 54.93 33.10
N LYS A 729 19.04 55.13 32.02
CA LYS A 729 19.91 56.29 31.82
C LYS A 729 19.95 56.65 30.34
N VAL A 730 20.01 57.95 30.04
CA VAL A 730 20.23 58.45 28.68
C VAL A 730 21.71 58.39 28.32
N ASP A 731 22.02 58.09 27.05
CA ASP A 731 23.36 58.13 26.47
C ASP A 731 24.13 59.41 26.86
N ASN A 732 25.40 59.24 27.22
CA ASN A 732 26.30 60.32 27.61
C ASN A 732 26.46 61.40 26.51
N LYS A 733 26.19 61.06 25.25
CA LYS A 733 26.26 61.97 24.09
C LYS A 733 24.94 62.68 23.75
N SER A 734 23.81 62.32 24.40
CA SER A 734 22.53 62.97 24.11
C SER A 734 22.51 64.41 24.66
N PRO A 735 21.95 65.38 23.92
CA PRO A 735 21.77 66.75 24.42
C PRO A 735 20.86 66.80 25.66
N LEU A 736 19.94 65.84 25.83
CA LEU A 736 19.02 65.80 26.96
C LEU A 736 19.67 65.34 28.27
N LYS A 737 20.87 64.75 28.24
CA LYS A 737 21.55 64.25 29.45
C LYS A 737 21.72 65.34 30.52
N THR A 738 22.02 66.56 30.10
CA THR A 738 22.23 67.72 31.00
C THR A 738 20.96 68.11 31.77
N LEU A 739 19.79 67.71 31.27
CA LEU A 739 18.47 67.97 31.84
C LEU A 739 17.99 66.84 32.76
N ASN A 740 18.85 65.84 33.03
CA ASN A 740 18.57 64.67 33.86
C ASN A 740 17.15 64.10 33.69
N PRO A 741 16.77 63.67 32.47
CA PRO A 741 15.39 63.42 32.11
C PRO A 741 14.87 62.13 32.76
N PHE A 742 13.61 62.14 33.19
CA PHE A 742 12.93 60.99 33.78
C PHE A 742 11.45 60.95 33.37
N PHE A 743 10.80 59.82 33.60
CA PHE A 743 9.36 59.67 33.37
C PHE A 743 8.55 59.96 34.63
N ASP A 744 7.49 60.76 34.50
CA ASP A 744 6.51 60.92 35.58
C ASP A 744 5.56 59.71 35.68
N HIS A 745 4.64 59.76 36.65
CA HIS A 745 3.62 58.73 36.87
C HIS A 745 2.68 58.54 35.66
N ASN A 746 2.54 59.56 34.81
CA ASN A 746 1.78 59.50 33.58
C ASN A 746 2.63 59.02 32.40
N GLY A 747 3.91 58.71 32.58
CA GLY A 747 4.83 58.29 31.52
C GLY A 747 5.23 59.41 30.55
N ILE A 748 5.20 60.67 30.99
CA ILE A 748 5.68 61.85 30.24
C ILE A 748 7.14 62.11 30.62
N LEU A 749 7.97 62.41 29.60
CA LEU A 749 9.36 62.77 29.81
C LEU A 749 9.48 64.20 30.37
N ARG A 750 10.14 64.36 31.52
CA ARG A 750 10.29 65.64 32.23
C ARG A 750 11.75 65.93 32.58
N VAL A 751 12.05 67.20 32.84
CA VAL A 751 13.35 67.65 33.34
C VAL A 751 13.52 67.30 34.81
N GLY A 752 14.61 66.61 35.14
CA GLY A 752 15.07 66.42 36.51
C GLY A 752 16.16 67.44 36.89
N GLY A 753 16.50 67.57 38.18
CA GLY A 753 17.64 68.42 38.55
C GLY A 753 17.62 69.02 39.95
N ARG A 754 18.39 70.11 40.12
CA ARG A 754 18.78 70.68 41.43
C ARG A 754 17.63 71.32 42.23
N ILE A 755 16.49 71.61 41.61
CA ILE A 755 15.34 72.28 42.24
C ILE A 755 14.31 71.32 42.85
N VAL A 756 14.59 70.00 42.89
CA VAL A 756 13.72 68.95 43.48
C VAL A 756 13.31 69.29 44.91
N ASN A 757 14.22 69.86 45.71
CA ASN A 757 14.01 70.17 47.14
C ASN A 757 13.40 71.57 47.38
N SER A 758 12.97 72.31 46.34
CA SER A 758 12.33 73.62 46.51
C SER A 758 10.87 73.50 47.02
N HIS A 759 10.26 74.60 47.47
CA HIS A 759 8.83 74.64 47.84
C HIS A 759 7.90 74.88 46.64
N LEU A 760 8.40 74.80 45.40
CA LEU A 760 7.60 75.02 44.19
C LEU A 760 6.63 73.87 43.89
N ALA A 761 5.61 74.14 43.07
CA ALA A 761 4.68 73.13 42.56
C ALA A 761 5.39 72.08 41.70
N TYR A 762 4.82 70.87 41.60
CA TYR A 762 5.45 69.72 40.92
C TYR A 762 5.78 70.01 39.45
N ASP A 763 4.85 70.59 38.69
CA ASP A 763 5.07 70.93 37.28
C ASP A 763 6.14 72.01 37.09
N SER A 764 6.29 72.92 38.04
CA SER A 764 7.36 73.93 38.05
C SER A 764 8.73 73.35 38.43
N LYS A 765 8.76 72.31 39.28
CA LYS A 765 9.98 71.56 39.63
C LYS A 765 10.45 70.68 38.49
N HIS A 766 9.49 70.12 37.75
CA HIS A 766 9.71 69.14 36.70
C HIS A 766 8.99 69.53 35.41
N PRO A 767 9.47 70.55 34.67
CA PRO A 767 8.88 70.94 33.40
C PRO A 767 8.83 69.78 32.39
N ILE A 768 7.77 69.74 31.59
CA ILE A 768 7.60 68.77 30.51
C ILE A 768 8.62 69.05 29.39
N LEU A 769 9.33 68.02 28.94
CA LEU A 769 10.25 68.14 27.81
C LEU A 769 9.49 68.11 26.48
N LEU A 770 9.42 69.26 25.82
CA LEU A 770 8.82 69.40 24.49
C LEU A 770 9.88 69.60 23.41
N PRO A 771 9.72 69.01 22.21
CA PRO A 771 10.65 69.22 21.11
C PRO A 771 10.61 70.65 20.59
N LYS A 772 11.80 71.25 20.39
CA LYS A 772 11.96 72.62 19.90
C LYS A 772 11.36 72.86 18.51
N LYS A 773 11.42 71.86 17.63
CA LYS A 773 10.89 71.93 16.24
C LYS A 773 9.64 71.06 16.13
N SER A 774 8.52 71.53 16.65
CA SER A 774 7.24 70.82 16.58
C SER A 774 6.08 71.80 16.54
N HIS A 775 5.20 71.63 15.56
CA HIS A 775 3.98 72.43 15.42
C HIS A 775 3.12 72.41 16.68
N VAL A 776 3.04 71.26 17.36
CA VAL A 776 2.29 71.14 18.62
C VAL A 776 2.92 71.96 19.74
N THR A 777 4.25 72.03 19.81
CA THR A 777 4.95 72.88 20.78
C THR A 777 4.63 74.35 20.52
N ASP A 778 4.63 74.79 19.25
CA ASP A 778 4.27 76.15 18.87
C ASP A 778 2.82 76.50 19.25
N LEU A 779 1.89 75.55 19.06
CA LEU A 779 0.49 75.71 19.47
C LEU A 779 0.33 75.82 20.99
N ILE A 780 1.12 75.08 21.77
CA ILE A 780 1.11 75.16 23.23
C ILE A 780 1.62 76.54 23.67
N ILE A 781 2.77 76.97 23.15
CA ILE A 781 3.35 78.29 23.47
C ILE A 781 2.36 79.41 23.11
N LYS A 782 1.76 79.34 21.91
CA LYS A 782 0.76 80.31 21.47
C LYS A 782 -0.45 80.35 22.39
N HIS A 783 -0.93 79.19 22.84
CA HIS A 783 -2.08 79.11 23.74
C HIS A 783 -1.80 79.74 25.11
N GLU A 784 -0.66 79.43 25.73
CA GLU A 784 -0.29 80.03 27.01
C GLU A 784 -0.04 81.54 26.88
N HIS A 785 0.55 81.97 25.76
CA HIS A 785 0.74 83.39 25.46
C HIS A 785 -0.60 84.14 25.30
N GLU A 786 -1.59 83.54 24.65
CA GLU A 786 -2.95 84.11 24.49
C GLU A 786 -3.71 84.15 25.83
N ILE A 787 -3.64 83.08 26.63
CA ILE A 787 -4.30 83.00 27.95
C ILE A 787 -3.70 84.02 28.93
N SER A 788 -2.38 84.20 28.89
CA SER A 788 -1.67 85.17 29.73
C SER A 788 -1.74 86.62 29.21
N LEU A 789 -2.67 86.93 28.29
CA LEU A 789 -2.86 88.27 27.71
C LEU A 789 -1.57 88.86 27.11
N HIS A 790 -0.84 88.06 26.35
CA HIS A 790 0.43 88.43 25.70
C HIS A 790 1.58 88.75 26.67
N ALA A 791 1.63 88.09 27.83
CA ALA A 791 2.74 88.21 28.77
C ALA A 791 4.10 87.90 28.11
N GLY A 792 5.15 88.56 28.60
CA GLY A 792 6.51 88.42 28.07
C GLY A 792 7.06 86.99 28.16
N VAL A 793 8.15 86.74 27.43
CA VAL A 793 8.75 85.40 27.26
C VAL A 793 9.06 84.72 28.61
N GLN A 794 9.54 85.48 29.59
CA GLN A 794 9.84 84.95 30.93
C GLN A 794 8.59 84.39 31.63
N ASN A 795 7.42 85.01 31.48
CA ASN A 795 6.18 84.52 32.09
C ASN A 795 5.62 83.29 31.37
N THR A 796 5.79 83.21 30.05
CA THR A 796 5.31 82.07 29.24
C THR A 796 6.17 80.81 29.46
N GLN A 797 7.39 80.95 29.97
CA GLN A 797 8.31 79.82 30.20
C GLN A 797 8.00 79.02 31.48
N TYR A 798 7.29 79.61 32.45
CA TYR A 798 7.05 79.01 33.77
C TYR A 798 5.60 78.53 33.99
N GLN A 799 4.72 78.71 33.00
CA GLN A 799 3.37 78.15 32.95
C GLN A 799 3.35 76.89 32.09
#